data_AF-A0A0U5FRB8-F1
#
_entry.id   AF-A0A0U5FRB8-F1
#
_cell.length_a   1.000
_cell.length_b   1.000
_cell.length_c   1.000
_cell.angle_alpha   90.00
_cell.angle_beta   90.00
_cell.angle_gamma   90.00
#
_symmetry.space_group_name_H-M   'P 1'
#
loop_
_entity.id
_entity.type
_entity.pdbx_description
1 polymer ?
#
loop_
_entity_poly.entity_id
_entity_poly.type
_entity_poly.pdbx_seq_one_letter_code
_entity_poly.pdbx_strand_id
1 'polypeptide(L)'
;MSSEINLQADVGQLTLQGLSAFNTLLATLTADDVNPMAMIQMENLGAAFPINGKYAAKVPDMLQRCSSSRLDRLGLVVGWRKGDAASLMAKSAGGQAIALLATALMGISGDRGDVFFGLSRKLLPASIALSSISQLEDVARLLSKKLAPLGSGNLVAEQVSLIHDVYTQLQKPVPTDLLEVMSTESAVDLLYAVSRALREDGALVRISGTQAMGYIYSLVTMMFPHDCLVTVDNFVVFEGENRKVLVEFETASAERPTEIKIETILRISHAVPLPIVIEPRERKVLECAGHFTWEGFLADQLQLNLLDHGIKCTEELRVAIAGVLVLIPAELKGMAMFPESHPLPRSGLVSLLGDHPNYRISQVCQTILRIPPTERPQNIEEALAQLMHVFQSDTKSRVSCSCGLILNKCNPLQGWPDLRYRDKEEDCRLRHIWNIVGRALDKALVALFVEAGINATVWGNGWKWYGTRLATQFLTYKYSQDTFDASCQKIHSEIMSLAGYISETKDRVIGQLACSDSSTIYSGVLRTMSITPDRGVLYYLVDGRLQLNGRYHSSLRTLPVPERPKATRSLYMHKGVVKPSSFGEHLDLLLTVHERSAFLELTCAVRFSGNTVRLQLARVLIASYGLEESEPCEHSPTEELSADRMENIMTTSVAAPRAQEKKIAIVQTAGNATAQLLSCELAVPTIIQRRSCLNCTYDEADGKFKMIIVG
;
A
#
# COMPACT_ATOMS: atom_id res chain seq x y z
N MET A 1 -40.11 6.57 15.41
CA MET A 1 -41.07 5.52 15.01
C MET A 1 -40.50 4.79 13.81
N SER A 2 -39.88 3.65 14.08
CA SER A 2 -39.07 2.84 13.18
C SER A 2 -39.79 1.50 12.95
N SER A 3 -40.28 1.27 11.74
CA SER A 3 -40.79 -0.04 11.34
C SER A 3 -39.61 -0.92 10.93
N GLU A 4 -39.28 -1.90 11.77
CA GLU A 4 -38.49 -3.06 11.36
C GLU A 4 -39.22 -3.78 10.23
N ILE A 5 -38.62 -3.80 9.04
CA ILE A 5 -39.15 -4.56 7.91
C ILE A 5 -38.61 -5.98 8.04
N ASN A 6 -39.38 -6.85 8.71
CA ASN A 6 -39.26 -8.30 8.55
C ASN A 6 -39.73 -8.64 7.12
N LEU A 7 -38.77 -8.84 6.22
CA LEU A 7 -39.00 -9.08 4.78
C LEU A 7 -39.27 -10.56 4.51
N GLN A 8 -40.45 -11.04 4.90
CA GLN A 8 -41.10 -12.16 4.22
C GLN A 8 -41.89 -11.57 3.05
N ALA A 9 -41.23 -11.35 1.92
CA ALA A 9 -41.90 -10.85 0.72
C ALA A 9 -42.69 -12.00 0.07
N ASP A 10 -43.98 -12.03 0.33
CA ASP A 10 -44.92 -12.73 -0.54
C ASP A 10 -44.95 -11.97 -1.88
N VAL A 11 -44.37 -12.58 -2.93
CA VAL A 11 -44.12 -11.93 -4.23
C VAL A 11 -45.41 -11.42 -4.87
N GLY A 12 -46.58 -11.91 -4.44
CA GLY A 12 -47.91 -11.45 -4.87
C GLY A 12 -48.39 -10.11 -4.28
N GLN A 13 -47.75 -9.56 -3.24
CA GLN A 13 -48.20 -8.32 -2.57
C GLN A 13 -47.15 -7.18 -2.53
N LEU A 14 -46.08 -7.27 -3.30
CA LEU A 14 -45.12 -6.17 -3.42
C LEU A 14 -45.77 -4.99 -4.16
N THR A 15 -46.09 -3.91 -3.43
CA THR A 15 -46.44 -2.62 -4.02
C THR A 15 -45.26 -2.10 -4.87
N LEU A 16 -45.53 -1.28 -5.88
CA LEU A 16 -44.50 -0.67 -6.76
C LEU A 16 -43.34 0.00 -5.97
N GLN A 17 -43.62 0.50 -4.77
CA GLN A 17 -42.61 1.06 -3.86
C GLN A 17 -41.66 -0.02 -3.28
N GLY A 18 -42.17 -1.19 -2.90
CA GLY A 18 -41.36 -2.33 -2.44
C GLY A 18 -40.43 -2.87 -3.54
N LEU A 19 -40.93 -2.94 -4.78
CA LEU A 19 -40.12 -3.32 -5.95
C LEU A 19 -39.01 -2.28 -6.24
N SER A 20 -39.29 -0.99 -6.07
CA SER A 20 -38.28 0.06 -6.28
C SER A 20 -37.14 0.01 -5.25
N ALA A 21 -37.46 -0.31 -3.98
CA ALA A 21 -36.47 -0.51 -2.94
C ALA A 21 -35.63 -1.76 -3.20
N PHE A 22 -36.26 -2.86 -3.64
CA PHE A 22 -35.57 -4.10 -3.99
C PHE A 22 -34.64 -3.93 -5.20
N ASN A 23 -35.08 -3.21 -6.22
CA ASN A 23 -34.24 -2.86 -7.38
C ASN A 23 -33.02 -2.03 -6.97
N THR A 24 -33.18 -1.09 -6.04
CA THR A 24 -32.07 -0.27 -5.54
C THR A 24 -31.04 -1.12 -4.79
N LEU A 25 -31.51 -2.07 -3.96
CA LEU A 25 -30.64 -3.01 -3.25
C LEU A 25 -29.90 -3.93 -4.22
N LEU A 26 -30.61 -4.55 -5.16
CA LEU A 26 -30.00 -5.42 -6.16
C LEU A 26 -29.00 -4.65 -7.04
N ALA A 27 -29.33 -3.44 -7.49
CA ALA A 27 -28.42 -2.60 -8.27
C ALA A 27 -27.15 -2.25 -7.48
N THR A 28 -27.29 -1.96 -6.19
CA THR A 28 -26.15 -1.67 -5.31
C THR A 28 -25.21 -2.86 -5.18
N LEU A 29 -25.78 -4.04 -4.86
CA LEU A 29 -25.03 -5.29 -4.69
C LEU A 29 -24.37 -5.74 -6.00
N THR A 30 -25.09 -5.61 -7.12
CA THR A 30 -24.56 -5.89 -8.46
C THR A 30 -23.42 -4.94 -8.81
N ALA A 31 -23.49 -3.66 -8.41
CA ALA A 31 -22.42 -2.71 -8.67
C ALA A 31 -21.15 -2.93 -7.83
N ASP A 32 -21.26 -3.67 -6.73
CA ASP A 32 -20.14 -4.11 -5.90
C ASP A 32 -19.63 -5.51 -6.25
N ASP A 33 -20.22 -6.16 -7.25
CA ASP A 33 -19.99 -7.58 -7.61
C ASP A 33 -20.18 -8.53 -6.41
N VAL A 34 -21.15 -8.24 -5.54
CA VAL A 34 -21.44 -9.04 -4.33
C VAL A 34 -22.77 -9.78 -4.47
N ASN A 35 -22.77 -11.06 -4.08
CA ASN A 35 -23.99 -11.88 -4.05
C ASN A 35 -24.91 -11.46 -2.87
N PRO A 36 -26.21 -11.14 -3.11
CA PRO A 36 -27.15 -10.81 -2.04
C PRO A 36 -27.33 -11.88 -0.96
N MET A 37 -27.34 -13.17 -1.35
CA MET A 37 -27.47 -14.28 -0.39
C MET A 37 -26.26 -14.37 0.54
N ALA A 38 -25.07 -14.07 0.02
CA ALA A 38 -23.86 -14.05 0.83
C ALA A 38 -23.89 -12.91 1.86
N MET A 39 -24.44 -11.74 1.50
CA MET A 39 -24.64 -10.63 2.44
C MET A 39 -25.60 -11.01 3.56
N ILE A 40 -26.76 -11.60 3.23
CA ILE A 40 -27.76 -12.04 4.21
C ILE A 40 -27.18 -13.13 5.12
N GLN A 41 -26.45 -14.10 4.55
CA GLN A 41 -25.78 -15.14 5.32
C GLN A 41 -24.75 -14.56 6.28
N MET A 42 -23.93 -13.60 5.81
CA MET A 42 -22.93 -12.90 6.63
C MET A 42 -23.58 -12.05 7.73
N GLU A 43 -24.68 -11.37 7.45
CA GLU A 43 -25.45 -10.61 8.45
C GLU A 43 -26.00 -11.51 9.55
N ASN A 44 -26.63 -12.63 9.17
CA ASN A 44 -27.14 -13.63 10.12
C ASN A 44 -26.00 -14.26 10.94
N LEU A 45 -24.85 -14.51 10.30
CA LEU A 45 -23.66 -15.00 11.00
C LEU A 45 -23.17 -13.96 12.02
N GLY A 46 -23.12 -12.69 11.65
CA GLY A 46 -22.70 -11.61 12.55
C GLY A 46 -23.64 -11.44 13.75
N ALA A 47 -24.93 -11.73 13.61
CA ALA A 47 -25.88 -11.70 14.72
C ALA A 47 -25.52 -12.69 15.85
N ALA A 48 -24.66 -13.68 15.57
CA ALA A 48 -24.13 -14.59 16.59
C ALA A 48 -22.99 -14.00 17.44
N PHE A 49 -22.55 -12.76 17.17
CA PHE A 49 -21.42 -12.10 17.83
C PHE A 49 -21.82 -10.72 18.37
N PRO A 50 -22.21 -10.59 19.64
CA PRO A 50 -22.54 -9.30 20.23
C PRO A 50 -21.25 -8.47 20.46
N ILE A 51 -20.95 -7.55 19.54
CA ILE A 51 -19.77 -6.67 19.61
C ILE A 51 -19.95 -5.49 20.57
N ASN A 52 -18.86 -4.96 21.13
CA ASN A 52 -18.87 -3.80 22.04
C ASN A 52 -17.57 -2.98 22.00
N GLY A 53 -17.54 -1.89 22.78
CA GLY A 53 -16.40 -1.00 22.94
C GLY A 53 -16.15 0.00 21.81
N LYS A 54 -14.95 0.61 21.84
CA LYS A 54 -14.59 1.77 21.00
C LYS A 54 -14.62 1.50 19.50
N TYR A 55 -14.30 0.28 19.07
CA TYR A 55 -14.30 -0.08 17.65
C TYR A 55 -15.73 -0.33 17.16
N ALA A 56 -16.52 -1.12 17.91
CA ALA A 56 -17.94 -1.34 17.61
C ALA A 56 -18.71 -0.03 17.44
N ALA A 57 -18.47 0.96 18.31
CA ALA A 57 -19.10 2.27 18.22
C ALA A 57 -18.77 3.04 16.93
N LYS A 58 -17.60 2.80 16.32
CA LYS A 58 -17.17 3.46 15.07
C LYS A 58 -17.64 2.74 13.80
N VAL A 59 -18.01 1.45 13.90
CA VAL A 59 -18.36 0.62 12.74
C VAL A 59 -19.52 1.21 11.91
N PRO A 60 -20.64 1.66 12.50
CA PRO A 60 -21.76 2.20 11.72
C PRO A 60 -21.32 3.39 10.86
N ASP A 61 -20.61 4.35 11.46
CA ASP A 61 -20.12 5.54 10.77
C ASP A 61 -19.10 5.18 9.69
N MET A 62 -18.18 4.25 9.97
CA MET A 62 -17.18 3.81 9.00
C MET A 62 -17.79 3.04 7.82
N LEU A 63 -18.83 2.24 8.05
CA LEU A 63 -19.55 1.54 6.98
C LEU A 63 -20.44 2.48 6.17
N GLN A 64 -21.01 3.52 6.78
CA GLN A 64 -21.81 4.51 6.08
C GLN A 64 -20.97 5.63 5.46
N ARG A 65 -19.68 5.72 5.78
CA ARG A 65 -18.82 6.79 5.27
C ARG A 65 -18.83 6.80 3.76
N CYS A 66 -19.00 8.01 3.23
CA CYS A 66 -18.85 8.30 1.83
C CYS A 66 -17.84 9.44 1.70
N SER A 67 -16.75 9.15 1.02
CA SER A 67 -15.76 10.12 0.57
C SER A 67 -15.72 10.02 -0.94
N SER A 68 -15.62 11.14 -1.65
CA SER A 68 -15.44 11.09 -3.11
C SER A 68 -14.61 12.28 -3.55
N SER A 69 -13.44 12.00 -4.13
CA SER A 69 -12.61 12.98 -4.83
C SER A 69 -12.70 12.70 -6.32
N ARG A 70 -13.00 13.73 -7.12
CA ARG A 70 -13.03 13.61 -8.58
C ARG A 70 -11.62 13.76 -9.13
N LEU A 71 -11.30 12.92 -10.12
CA LEU A 71 -10.20 13.14 -11.04
C LEU A 71 -10.79 13.89 -12.24
N ASP A 72 -11.00 15.21 -12.08
CA ASP A 72 -11.89 16.00 -12.94
C ASP A 72 -11.61 15.84 -14.44
N ARG A 73 -10.34 15.79 -14.84
CA ARG A 73 -9.95 15.60 -16.25
C ARG A 73 -10.21 14.20 -16.80
N LEU A 74 -10.36 13.19 -15.95
CA LEU A 74 -10.60 11.81 -16.35
C LEU A 74 -12.08 11.40 -16.21
N GLY A 75 -12.91 12.22 -15.55
CA GLY A 75 -14.28 11.85 -15.21
C GLY A 75 -14.37 10.65 -14.24
N LEU A 76 -13.26 10.32 -13.56
CA LEU A 76 -13.19 9.23 -12.60
C LEU A 76 -13.43 9.74 -11.18
N VAL A 77 -13.91 8.86 -10.32
CA VAL A 77 -14.10 9.14 -8.90
C VAL A 77 -13.22 8.21 -8.08
N VAL A 78 -12.59 8.74 -7.03
CA VAL A 78 -11.87 7.96 -6.02
C VAL A 78 -12.59 8.14 -4.69
N GLY A 79 -12.99 7.04 -4.06
CA GLY A 79 -13.62 7.07 -2.75
C GLY A 79 -14.62 5.94 -2.49
N TRP A 80 -15.55 6.18 -1.56
CA TRP A 80 -16.65 5.27 -1.22
C TRP A 80 -17.99 5.84 -1.69
N ARG A 81 -18.78 5.02 -2.39
CA ARG A 81 -20.13 5.38 -2.85
C ARG A 81 -21.08 5.47 -1.67
N LYS A 82 -21.96 6.48 -1.71
CA LYS A 82 -23.07 6.56 -0.76
C LYS A 82 -24.02 5.38 -1.00
N GLY A 83 -24.33 4.65 0.05
CA GLY A 83 -25.27 3.54 -0.01
C GLY A 83 -24.74 2.32 -0.75
N ASP A 84 -23.42 2.10 -0.79
CA ASP A 84 -22.83 0.84 -1.28
C ASP A 84 -23.23 -0.38 -0.41
N ALA A 85 -22.90 -1.58 -0.86
CA ALA A 85 -23.27 -2.82 -0.18
C ALA A 85 -22.77 -2.86 1.27
N ALA A 86 -21.57 -2.35 1.54
CA ALA A 86 -21.04 -2.23 2.89
C ALA A 86 -21.86 -1.28 3.78
N SER A 87 -22.40 -0.19 3.21
CA SER A 87 -23.30 0.73 3.92
C SER A 87 -24.61 0.07 4.34
N LEU A 88 -25.07 -0.97 3.63
CA LEU A 88 -26.27 -1.73 4.02
C LEU A 88 -26.05 -2.50 5.32
N MET A 89 -24.84 -3.05 5.51
CA MET A 89 -24.47 -3.79 6.73
C MET A 89 -24.41 -2.90 7.97
N ALA A 90 -24.31 -1.57 7.80
CA ALA A 90 -24.35 -0.64 8.92
C ALA A 90 -25.71 -0.58 9.61
N LYS A 91 -26.80 -1.05 8.97
CA LYS A 91 -28.17 -0.89 9.46
C LYS A 91 -28.59 -1.92 10.49
N SER A 92 -27.85 -3.02 10.63
CA SER A 92 -28.15 -4.08 11.58
C SER A 92 -26.95 -4.38 12.45
N ALA A 93 -27.21 -4.83 13.68
CA ALA A 93 -26.15 -5.24 14.61
C ALA A 93 -25.34 -6.42 14.04
N GLY A 94 -26.00 -7.37 13.37
CA GLY A 94 -25.33 -8.49 12.72
C GLY A 94 -24.41 -8.05 11.58
N GLY A 95 -24.86 -7.10 10.74
CA GLY A 95 -24.03 -6.54 9.67
C GLY A 95 -22.79 -5.79 10.19
N GLN A 96 -22.94 -5.03 11.28
CA GLN A 96 -21.84 -4.34 11.95
C GLN A 96 -20.83 -5.34 12.56
N ALA A 97 -21.33 -6.36 13.25
CA ALA A 97 -20.51 -7.41 13.87
C ALA A 97 -19.68 -8.19 12.85
N ILE A 98 -20.30 -8.63 11.75
CA ILE A 98 -19.57 -9.40 10.73
C ILE A 98 -18.56 -8.55 9.98
N ALA A 99 -18.82 -7.26 9.77
CA ALA A 99 -17.86 -6.36 9.16
C ALA A 99 -16.61 -6.21 10.04
N LEU A 100 -16.80 -6.03 11.35
CA LEU A 100 -15.70 -5.94 12.30
C LEU A 100 -14.91 -7.26 12.36
N LEU A 101 -15.62 -8.40 12.41
CA LEU A 101 -15.00 -9.74 12.38
C LEU A 101 -14.17 -9.96 11.10
N ALA A 102 -14.72 -9.60 9.93
CA ALA A 102 -13.99 -9.68 8.66
C ALA A 102 -12.73 -8.82 8.65
N THR A 103 -12.73 -7.69 9.36
CA THR A 103 -11.55 -6.82 9.51
C THR A 103 -10.51 -7.41 10.46
N ALA A 104 -10.96 -7.98 11.57
CA ALA A 104 -10.09 -8.64 12.56
C ALA A 104 -9.45 -9.92 12.00
N LEU A 105 -10.18 -10.69 11.18
CA LEU A 105 -9.68 -11.94 10.59
C LEU A 105 -8.62 -11.75 9.50
N MET A 106 -8.38 -10.53 9.02
CA MET A 106 -7.38 -10.25 7.99
C MET A 106 -5.95 -10.67 8.36
N GLY A 107 -5.65 -10.83 9.65
CA GLY A 107 -4.34 -11.32 10.11
C GLY A 107 -4.31 -12.70 10.76
N ILE A 108 -5.47 -13.34 10.97
CA ILE A 108 -5.57 -14.56 11.79
C ILE A 108 -5.52 -15.82 10.94
N SER A 109 -6.11 -15.78 9.75
CA SER A 109 -6.14 -16.90 8.80
C SER A 109 -5.97 -16.39 7.37
N GLY A 110 -5.19 -17.13 6.56
CA GLY A 110 -5.02 -16.86 5.13
C GLY A 110 -6.29 -17.15 4.31
N ASP A 111 -7.15 -18.03 4.80
CA ASP A 111 -8.26 -18.65 4.07
C ASP A 111 -9.62 -18.19 4.67
N ARG A 112 -9.85 -16.88 4.65
CA ARG A 112 -10.99 -16.22 5.34
C ARG A 112 -12.35 -16.71 4.87
N GLY A 113 -12.53 -16.90 3.57
CA GLY A 113 -13.75 -17.49 3.00
C GLY A 113 -14.09 -18.85 3.61
N ASP A 114 -13.07 -19.70 3.86
CA ASP A 114 -13.26 -21.01 4.47
C ASP A 114 -13.65 -20.90 5.94
N VAL A 115 -13.08 -19.94 6.68
CA VAL A 115 -13.48 -19.66 8.07
C VAL A 115 -14.96 -19.27 8.13
N PHE A 116 -15.41 -18.32 7.28
CA PHE A 116 -16.82 -17.91 7.27
C PHE A 116 -17.75 -19.02 6.81
N PHE A 117 -17.32 -19.84 5.86
CA PHE A 117 -18.08 -21.00 5.41
C PHE A 117 -18.23 -22.05 6.53
N GLY A 118 -17.13 -22.40 7.22
CA GLY A 118 -17.12 -23.32 8.35
C GLY A 118 -18.00 -22.82 9.51
N LEU A 119 -17.87 -21.54 9.88
CA LEU A 119 -18.72 -20.93 10.90
C LEU A 119 -20.20 -20.92 10.54
N SER A 120 -20.52 -20.60 9.28
CA SER A 120 -21.91 -20.63 8.81
C SER A 120 -22.54 -22.01 8.99
N ARG A 121 -21.80 -23.09 8.71
CA ARG A 121 -22.29 -24.46 8.89
C ARG A 121 -22.47 -24.86 10.36
N LYS A 122 -21.74 -24.24 11.29
CA LYS A 122 -21.85 -24.51 12.74
C LYS A 122 -22.92 -23.67 13.44
N LEU A 123 -23.10 -22.43 13.02
CA LEU A 123 -23.91 -21.44 13.73
C LEU A 123 -25.27 -21.18 13.08
N LEU A 124 -25.42 -21.44 11.79
CA LEU A 124 -26.64 -21.13 11.04
C LEU A 124 -27.37 -22.39 10.59
N PRO A 125 -28.71 -22.33 10.43
CA PRO A 125 -29.48 -23.37 9.76
C PRO A 125 -28.99 -23.62 8.33
N ALA A 126 -29.06 -24.87 7.88
CA ALA A 126 -28.66 -25.26 6.52
C ALA A 126 -29.44 -24.52 5.40
N SER A 127 -30.64 -24.01 5.71
CA SER A 127 -31.45 -23.20 4.78
C SER A 127 -30.86 -21.81 4.50
N ILE A 128 -29.98 -21.30 5.37
CA ILE A 128 -29.34 -19.98 5.24
C ILE A 128 -27.90 -20.12 4.74
N ALA A 129 -27.20 -21.19 5.15
CA ALA A 129 -25.80 -21.44 4.81
C ALA A 129 -25.61 -21.99 3.38
N LEU A 130 -26.02 -21.23 2.36
CA LEU A 130 -26.06 -21.65 0.96
C LEU A 130 -24.93 -21.07 0.08
N SER A 131 -24.27 -20.00 0.53
CA SER A 131 -23.28 -19.28 -0.28
C SER A 131 -21.95 -20.02 -0.36
N SER A 132 -21.26 -19.89 -1.49
CA SER A 132 -19.94 -20.49 -1.68
C SER A 132 -18.85 -19.75 -0.89
N ILE A 133 -17.72 -20.43 -0.65
CA ILE A 133 -16.51 -19.86 -0.04
C ILE A 133 -16.09 -18.56 -0.72
N SER A 134 -16.05 -18.53 -2.05
CA SER A 134 -15.69 -17.34 -2.83
C SER A 134 -16.65 -16.16 -2.61
N GLN A 135 -17.95 -16.42 -2.52
CA GLN A 135 -18.95 -15.37 -2.32
C GLN A 135 -18.84 -14.76 -0.92
N LEU A 136 -18.59 -15.57 0.12
CA LEU A 136 -18.36 -15.09 1.48
C LEU A 136 -17.04 -14.31 1.59
N GLU A 137 -16.00 -14.79 0.92
CA GLU A 137 -14.70 -14.13 0.80
C GLU A 137 -14.83 -12.74 0.15
N ASP A 138 -15.64 -12.60 -0.90
CA ASP A 138 -15.85 -11.31 -1.57
C ASP A 138 -16.60 -10.31 -0.67
N VAL A 139 -17.61 -10.76 0.09
CA VAL A 139 -18.29 -9.94 1.12
C VAL A 139 -17.29 -9.51 2.20
N ALA A 140 -16.56 -10.46 2.78
CA ALA A 140 -15.59 -10.19 3.83
C ALA A 140 -14.52 -9.19 3.37
N ARG A 141 -14.02 -9.36 2.14
CA ARG A 141 -13.04 -8.48 1.53
C ARG A 141 -13.61 -7.07 1.32
N LEU A 142 -14.86 -6.93 0.86
CA LEU A 142 -15.50 -5.62 0.72
C LEU A 142 -15.61 -4.91 2.07
N LEU A 143 -16.14 -5.59 3.09
CA LEU A 143 -16.36 -5.03 4.43
C LEU A 143 -15.04 -4.64 5.10
N SER A 144 -14.05 -5.53 5.04
CA SER A 144 -12.71 -5.26 5.59
C SER A 144 -12.04 -4.07 4.91
N LYS A 145 -12.10 -3.96 3.58
CA LYS A 145 -11.54 -2.80 2.87
C LYS A 145 -12.21 -1.50 3.31
N LYS A 146 -13.53 -1.52 3.50
CA LYS A 146 -14.23 -0.34 4.00
C LYS A 146 -13.87 -0.06 5.46
N LEU A 147 -13.66 -1.05 6.32
CA LEU A 147 -13.24 -0.82 7.70
C LEU A 147 -11.73 -0.67 7.92
N ALA A 148 -10.92 -0.69 6.85
CA ALA A 148 -9.46 -0.59 6.92
C ALA A 148 -8.93 0.59 7.77
N PRO A 149 -9.56 1.79 7.80
CA PRO A 149 -9.09 2.90 8.65
C PRO A 149 -9.20 2.63 10.16
N LEU A 150 -9.84 1.55 10.58
CA LEU A 150 -9.74 1.09 11.97
C LEU A 150 -8.33 0.60 12.32
N GLY A 151 -7.47 0.35 11.33
CA GLY A 151 -6.06 0.02 11.52
C GLY A 151 -5.85 -1.28 12.25
N SER A 152 -6.43 -2.39 11.76
CA SER A 152 -6.29 -3.69 12.44
C SER A 152 -4.83 -4.11 12.61
N GLY A 153 -3.96 -3.81 11.65
CA GLY A 153 -2.51 -4.05 11.78
C GLY A 153 -1.85 -3.18 12.86
N ASN A 154 -2.28 -1.92 13.01
CA ASN A 154 -1.80 -1.06 14.09
C ASN A 154 -2.22 -1.62 15.46
N LEU A 155 -3.47 -2.10 15.58
CA LEU A 155 -3.96 -2.71 16.80
C LEU A 155 -3.16 -3.98 17.17
N VAL A 156 -2.91 -4.86 16.20
CA VAL A 156 -2.09 -6.06 16.45
C VAL A 156 -0.69 -5.67 16.92
N ALA A 157 -0.07 -4.64 16.32
CA ALA A 157 1.22 -4.13 16.77
C ALA A 157 1.21 -3.63 18.20
N GLU A 158 0.18 -2.85 18.57
CA GLU A 158 -0.03 -2.33 19.92
C GLU A 158 -0.17 -3.47 20.94
N GLN A 159 -1.06 -4.43 20.67
CA GLN A 159 -1.38 -5.50 21.60
C GLN A 159 -0.19 -6.45 21.81
N VAL A 160 0.52 -6.84 20.75
CA VAL A 160 1.68 -7.74 20.88
C VAL A 160 2.84 -7.03 21.58
N SER A 161 3.02 -5.74 21.34
CA SER A 161 4.03 -4.94 22.06
C SER A 161 3.73 -4.87 23.56
N LEU A 162 2.47 -4.70 23.94
CA LEU A 162 2.05 -4.71 25.33
C LEU A 162 2.37 -6.04 26.02
N ILE A 163 2.07 -7.18 25.37
CA ILE A 163 2.40 -8.51 25.90
C ILE A 163 3.92 -8.67 26.06
N HIS A 164 4.71 -8.27 25.06
CA HIS A 164 6.18 -8.31 25.16
C HIS A 164 6.71 -7.46 26.33
N ASP A 165 6.13 -6.29 26.57
CA ASP A 165 6.52 -5.41 27.67
C ASP A 165 6.18 -6.01 29.04
N VAL A 166 5.03 -6.65 29.18
CA VAL A 166 4.65 -7.38 30.41
C VAL A 166 5.62 -8.53 30.69
N TYR A 167 5.95 -9.35 29.70
CA TYR A 167 6.95 -10.41 29.84
C TYR A 167 8.33 -9.87 30.26
N THR A 168 8.73 -8.73 29.68
CA THR A 168 9.98 -8.05 30.03
C THR A 168 9.97 -7.57 31.49
N GLN A 169 8.86 -6.99 31.95
CA GLN A 169 8.69 -6.56 33.34
C GLN A 169 8.69 -7.74 34.32
N LEU A 170 8.06 -8.86 33.93
CA LEU A 170 8.06 -10.11 34.69
C LEU A 170 9.42 -10.84 34.65
N GLN A 171 10.39 -10.34 33.89
CA GLN A 171 11.71 -10.96 33.67
C GLN A 171 11.60 -12.40 33.13
N LYS A 172 10.59 -12.65 32.28
CA LYS A 172 10.32 -13.96 31.67
C LYS A 172 10.61 -13.94 30.17
N PRO A 173 10.98 -15.09 29.58
CA PRO A 173 11.15 -15.18 28.14
C PRO A 173 9.81 -14.94 27.44
N VAL A 174 9.84 -14.11 26.39
CA VAL A 174 8.66 -13.86 25.55
C VAL A 174 8.44 -15.09 24.66
N PRO A 175 7.21 -15.62 24.56
CA PRO A 175 6.92 -16.74 23.67
C PRO A 175 7.20 -16.37 22.20
N THR A 176 7.77 -17.30 21.43
CA THR A 176 8.15 -17.07 20.03
C THR A 176 7.06 -17.40 19.02
N ASP A 177 5.94 -17.92 19.50
CA ASP A 177 4.78 -18.46 18.77
C ASP A 177 3.55 -17.53 18.88
N LEU A 178 3.69 -16.37 19.53
CA LEU A 178 2.62 -15.38 19.73
C LEU A 178 1.91 -14.97 18.42
N LEU A 179 2.67 -14.91 17.33
CA LEU A 179 2.24 -14.46 16.01
C LEU A 179 2.13 -15.61 14.99
N GLU A 180 2.07 -16.86 15.45
CA GLU A 180 1.76 -17.98 14.57
C GLU A 180 0.36 -17.87 13.98
N VAL A 181 0.23 -18.24 12.70
CA VAL A 181 -1.06 -18.22 12.00
C VAL A 181 -1.83 -19.49 12.33
N MET A 182 -3.08 -19.34 12.73
CA MET A 182 -3.96 -20.46 13.06
C MET A 182 -4.41 -21.21 11.79
N SER A 183 -4.67 -22.52 11.93
CA SER A 183 -5.41 -23.25 10.91
C SER A 183 -6.84 -22.73 10.77
N THR A 184 -7.44 -22.94 9.60
CA THR A 184 -8.83 -22.54 9.31
C THR A 184 -9.80 -23.21 10.30
N GLU A 185 -9.60 -24.49 10.58
CA GLU A 185 -10.40 -25.28 11.52
C GLU A 185 -10.31 -24.70 12.93
N SER A 186 -9.09 -24.39 13.40
CA SER A 186 -8.86 -23.79 14.72
C SER A 186 -9.54 -22.42 14.83
N ALA A 187 -9.51 -21.61 13.77
CA ALA A 187 -10.17 -20.30 13.75
C ALA A 187 -11.70 -20.44 13.82
N VAL A 188 -12.28 -21.41 13.10
CA VAL A 188 -13.72 -21.74 13.18
C VAL A 188 -14.10 -22.18 14.59
N ASP A 189 -13.31 -23.04 15.20
CA ASP A 189 -13.57 -23.58 16.54
C ASP A 189 -13.47 -22.51 17.63
N LEU A 190 -12.44 -21.66 17.57
CA LEU A 190 -12.28 -20.50 18.44
C LEU A 190 -13.49 -19.57 18.36
N LEU A 191 -13.86 -19.14 17.15
CA LEU A 191 -14.94 -18.19 16.95
C LEU A 191 -16.30 -18.79 17.32
N TYR A 192 -16.50 -20.09 17.09
CA TYR A 192 -17.67 -20.81 17.57
C TYR A 192 -17.75 -20.83 19.10
N ALA A 193 -16.65 -21.13 19.79
CA ALA A 193 -16.57 -21.13 21.25
C ALA A 193 -16.85 -19.74 21.86
N VAL A 194 -16.23 -18.70 21.29
CA VAL A 194 -16.47 -17.30 21.69
C VAL A 194 -17.92 -16.89 21.47
N SER A 195 -18.49 -17.17 20.29
CA SER A 195 -19.91 -16.89 20.01
C SER A 195 -20.85 -17.56 21.00
N ARG A 196 -20.53 -18.80 21.40
CA ARG A 196 -21.32 -19.55 22.38
C ARG A 196 -21.23 -18.91 23.77
N ALA A 197 -20.02 -18.62 24.26
CA ALA A 197 -19.81 -17.99 25.56
C ALA A 197 -20.50 -16.62 25.67
N LEU A 198 -20.48 -15.82 24.61
CA LEU A 198 -21.12 -14.51 24.61
C LEU A 198 -22.66 -14.59 24.66
N ARG A 199 -23.27 -15.60 24.03
CA ARG A 199 -24.73 -15.77 23.92
C ARG A 199 -25.37 -16.58 25.04
N GLU A 200 -24.68 -17.57 25.58
CA GLU A 200 -25.20 -18.43 26.64
C GLU A 200 -24.99 -17.79 28.02
N ASP A 201 -26.06 -17.68 28.80
CA ASP A 201 -25.96 -17.24 30.18
C ASP A 201 -25.28 -18.32 31.02
N GLY A 202 -24.22 -17.93 31.74
CA GLY A 202 -23.44 -18.86 32.54
C GLY A 202 -22.43 -19.68 31.74
N ALA A 203 -22.13 -19.34 30.49
CA ALA A 203 -20.96 -19.87 29.78
C ALA A 203 -19.81 -18.86 29.80
N LEU A 204 -18.58 -19.36 29.93
CA LEU A 204 -17.37 -18.61 29.64
C LEU A 204 -16.48 -19.43 28.72
N VAL A 205 -15.65 -18.76 27.94
CA VAL A 205 -14.58 -19.41 27.17
C VAL A 205 -13.25 -19.04 27.79
N ARG A 206 -12.42 -20.05 28.08
CA ARG A 206 -11.05 -19.90 28.54
C ARG A 206 -10.12 -20.34 27.43
N ILE A 207 -9.21 -19.45 27.04
CA ILE A 207 -8.22 -19.66 26.00
C ILE A 207 -6.86 -19.53 26.67
N SER A 208 -6.15 -20.65 26.82
CA SER A 208 -4.89 -20.70 27.56
C SER A 208 -3.78 -21.21 26.66
N GLY A 209 -2.62 -20.53 26.65
CA GLY A 209 -1.46 -20.92 25.86
C GLY A 209 -0.65 -19.72 25.35
N THR A 210 0.18 -19.94 24.34
CA THR A 210 1.06 -18.91 23.76
C THR A 210 0.89 -18.78 22.24
N GLN A 211 0.57 -19.89 21.58
CA GLN A 211 0.45 -19.97 20.13
C GLN A 211 -0.71 -19.12 19.59
N ALA A 212 -0.40 -18.28 18.59
CA ALA A 212 -1.34 -17.35 17.95
C ALA A 212 -2.03 -16.34 18.88
N MET A 213 -1.63 -16.27 20.16
CA MET A 213 -2.32 -15.50 21.18
C MET A 213 -2.23 -13.99 20.93
N GLY A 214 -1.25 -13.51 20.18
CA GLY A 214 -1.19 -12.12 19.73
C GLY A 214 -2.38 -11.74 18.84
N TYR A 215 -2.75 -12.63 17.92
CA TYR A 215 -3.92 -12.47 17.05
C TYR A 215 -5.23 -12.63 17.81
N ILE A 216 -5.32 -13.64 18.69
CA ILE A 216 -6.50 -13.88 19.52
C ILE A 216 -6.77 -12.67 20.42
N TYR A 217 -5.73 -12.18 21.11
CA TYR A 217 -5.82 -11.01 21.98
C TYR A 217 -6.30 -9.77 21.21
N SER A 218 -5.73 -9.53 20.03
CA SER A 218 -6.14 -8.43 19.16
C SER A 218 -7.59 -8.56 18.69
N LEU A 219 -8.04 -9.77 18.34
CA LEU A 219 -9.42 -10.01 17.94
C LEU A 219 -10.40 -9.73 19.09
N VAL A 220 -10.14 -10.30 20.27
CA VAL A 220 -11.09 -10.17 21.40
C VAL A 220 -11.14 -8.74 21.93
N THR A 221 -10.03 -8.01 21.93
CA THR A 221 -10.02 -6.59 22.33
C THR A 221 -10.59 -5.66 21.27
N MET A 222 -10.51 -6.04 19.99
CA MET A 222 -11.17 -5.30 18.91
C MET A 222 -12.69 -5.45 18.97
N MET A 223 -13.17 -6.67 19.20
CA MET A 223 -14.60 -7.01 19.07
C MET A 223 -15.38 -7.00 20.39
N PHE A 224 -14.76 -7.47 21.48
CA PHE A 224 -15.43 -7.76 22.76
C PHE A 224 -14.67 -7.21 23.98
N PRO A 225 -14.13 -5.98 23.95
CA PRO A 225 -13.33 -5.45 25.06
C PRO A 225 -14.05 -5.41 26.42
N HIS A 226 -15.38 -5.33 26.47
CA HIS A 226 -16.11 -5.33 27.75
C HIS A 226 -16.32 -6.75 28.29
N ASP A 227 -16.16 -7.78 27.46
CA ASP A 227 -16.41 -9.17 27.84
C ASP A 227 -15.11 -9.97 28.02
N CYS A 228 -13.94 -9.38 27.83
CA CYS A 228 -12.67 -10.11 27.90
C CYS A 228 -11.84 -9.77 29.16
N LEU A 229 -11.14 -10.78 29.66
CA LEU A 229 -10.07 -10.64 30.65
C LEU A 229 -8.81 -11.22 30.03
N VAL A 230 -7.72 -10.48 30.07
CA VAL A 230 -6.44 -10.91 29.50
C VAL A 230 -5.38 -10.87 30.58
N THR A 231 -4.75 -12.01 30.81
CA THR A 231 -3.71 -12.17 31.83
C THR A 231 -2.46 -12.80 31.27
N VAL A 232 -1.30 -12.37 31.77
CA VAL A 232 0.01 -12.99 31.49
C VAL A 232 0.57 -13.52 32.79
N ASP A 233 0.65 -14.85 32.93
CA ASP A 233 1.06 -15.52 34.17
C ASP A 233 0.37 -14.95 35.44
N ASN A 234 -0.95 -14.76 35.37
CA ASN A 234 -1.83 -14.13 36.38
C ASN A 234 -1.70 -12.61 36.56
N PHE A 235 -0.83 -11.94 35.82
CA PHE A 235 -0.80 -10.48 35.77
C PHE A 235 -1.91 -9.98 34.83
N VAL A 236 -2.84 -9.17 35.33
CA VAL A 236 -3.94 -8.63 34.52
C VAL A 236 -3.40 -7.54 33.60
N VAL A 237 -3.47 -7.79 32.29
CA VAL A 237 -3.02 -6.85 31.24
C VAL A 237 -4.20 -6.03 30.74
N PHE A 238 -5.37 -6.65 30.66
CA PHE A 238 -6.59 -6.01 30.23
C PHE A 238 -7.79 -6.62 30.94
N GLU A 239 -8.74 -5.80 31.35
CA GLU A 239 -9.91 -6.23 32.10
C GLU A 239 -11.18 -5.51 31.64
N GLY A 240 -12.10 -6.26 31.06
CA GLY A 240 -13.46 -5.86 30.77
C GLY A 240 -14.41 -6.15 31.94
N GLU A 241 -15.64 -5.65 31.82
CA GLU A 241 -16.69 -5.70 32.85
C GLU A 241 -17.22 -7.12 33.12
N ASN A 242 -17.50 -7.91 32.07
CA ASN A 242 -18.26 -9.16 32.20
C ASN A 242 -17.39 -10.43 32.23
N ARG A 243 -16.14 -10.36 31.74
CA ARG A 243 -15.14 -11.45 31.74
C ARG A 243 -15.65 -12.80 31.21
N LYS A 244 -16.46 -12.81 30.14
CA LYS A 244 -16.94 -14.03 29.46
C LYS A 244 -15.87 -14.72 28.60
N VAL A 245 -14.85 -13.99 28.18
CA VAL A 245 -13.73 -14.47 27.35
C VAL A 245 -12.43 -14.29 28.13
N LEU A 246 -11.89 -15.37 28.65
CA LEU A 246 -10.62 -15.36 29.40
C LEU A 246 -9.49 -15.74 28.46
N VAL A 247 -8.49 -14.86 28.30
CA VAL A 247 -7.30 -15.07 27.49
C VAL A 247 -6.09 -15.11 28.43
N GLU A 248 -5.51 -16.29 28.59
CA GLU A 248 -4.49 -16.58 29.60
C GLU A 248 -3.19 -16.98 28.92
N PHE A 249 -2.20 -16.09 28.94
CA PHE A 249 -0.85 -16.40 28.49
C PHE A 249 -0.13 -17.18 29.59
N GLU A 250 0.02 -18.48 29.37
CA GLU A 250 0.62 -19.41 30.34
C GLU A 250 1.98 -19.91 29.83
N THR A 251 3.06 -19.52 30.51
CA THR A 251 4.44 -19.83 30.08
C THR A 251 4.98 -21.11 30.72
N ALA A 252 4.27 -21.67 31.70
CA ALA A 252 4.75 -22.80 32.52
C ALA A 252 4.91 -24.12 31.74
N SER A 253 4.43 -24.20 30.50
CA SER A 253 4.71 -25.31 29.59
C SER A 253 4.88 -24.80 28.16
N ALA A 254 6.09 -24.38 27.82
CA ALA A 254 6.46 -23.85 26.50
C ALA A 254 6.25 -24.81 25.30
N GLU A 255 5.59 -25.95 25.50
CA GLU A 255 5.27 -26.97 24.50
C GLU A 255 3.77 -27.31 24.43
N ARG A 256 2.90 -26.67 25.21
CA ARG A 256 1.46 -26.93 25.11
C ARG A 256 0.85 -26.06 24.02
N PRO A 257 0.15 -26.66 23.04
CA PRO A 257 -0.62 -25.89 22.08
C PRO A 257 -1.68 -25.07 22.82
N THR A 258 -2.07 -23.95 22.22
CA THR A 258 -3.16 -23.14 22.77
C THR A 258 -4.43 -23.99 22.86
N GLU A 259 -5.01 -24.01 24.05
CA GLU A 259 -6.18 -24.80 24.40
C GLU A 259 -7.38 -23.88 24.59
N ILE A 260 -8.49 -24.22 23.95
CA ILE A 260 -9.75 -23.50 24.08
C ILE A 260 -10.72 -24.38 24.87
N LYS A 261 -11.21 -23.89 26.00
CA LYS A 261 -12.19 -24.56 26.87
C LYS A 261 -13.46 -23.73 26.95
N ILE A 262 -14.61 -24.37 26.82
CA ILE A 262 -15.89 -23.77 27.15
C ILE A 262 -16.27 -24.26 28.54
N GLU A 263 -16.32 -23.35 29.50
CA GLU A 263 -16.66 -23.65 30.88
C GLU A 263 -18.07 -23.14 31.17
N THR A 264 -18.82 -23.90 31.96
CA THR A 264 -20.07 -23.41 32.54
C THR A 264 -19.73 -22.80 33.89
N ILE A 265 -20.15 -21.57 34.14
CA ILE A 265 -20.08 -20.89 35.44
C ILE A 265 -20.91 -21.70 36.42
N LEU A 266 -20.24 -22.51 37.22
CA LEU A 266 -20.89 -23.45 38.12
C LEU A 266 -21.48 -22.73 39.31
N ARG A 267 -22.80 -22.86 39.49
CA ARG A 267 -23.40 -22.96 40.83
C ARG A 267 -23.36 -24.41 41.36
N ILE A 268 -22.32 -25.19 41.03
CA ILE A 268 -22.14 -26.66 41.21
C ILE A 268 -22.72 -27.47 40.03
N SER A 269 -21.87 -27.92 39.07
CA SER A 269 -22.01 -29.17 38.25
C SER A 269 -20.98 -29.26 37.10
N HIS A 270 -20.06 -30.23 37.13
CA HIS A 270 -19.09 -30.67 36.12
C HIS A 270 -18.98 -29.94 34.76
N ALA A 271 -17.82 -29.32 34.52
CA ALA A 271 -17.39 -28.82 33.22
C ALA A 271 -17.08 -29.98 32.25
N VAL A 272 -17.49 -29.86 30.99
CA VAL A 272 -17.10 -30.77 29.90
C VAL A 272 -15.97 -30.10 29.13
N PRO A 273 -14.71 -30.56 29.25
CA PRO A 273 -13.62 -30.03 28.44
C PRO A 273 -13.79 -30.48 26.98
N LEU A 274 -13.81 -29.51 26.07
CA LEU A 274 -13.62 -29.74 24.63
C LEU A 274 -12.28 -29.11 24.25
N PRO A 275 -11.14 -29.78 24.50
CA PRO A 275 -9.83 -29.21 24.17
C PRO A 275 -9.72 -29.10 22.65
N ILE A 276 -9.91 -27.90 22.12
CA ILE A 276 -9.49 -27.58 20.76
C ILE A 276 -8.01 -27.27 20.85
N VAL A 277 -7.21 -28.09 20.17
CA VAL A 277 -5.77 -27.90 20.02
C VAL A 277 -5.55 -27.07 18.77
N ILE A 278 -4.95 -25.88 18.90
CA ILE A 278 -4.55 -25.10 17.73
C ILE A 278 -3.44 -25.86 17.01
N GLU A 279 -3.69 -26.29 15.77
CA GLU A 279 -2.66 -26.91 14.95
C GLU A 279 -1.77 -25.83 14.31
N PRO A 280 -0.43 -25.86 14.52
CA PRO A 280 0.48 -24.96 13.83
C PRO A 280 0.41 -25.20 12.33
N ARG A 281 0.23 -24.13 11.55
CA ARG A 281 0.65 -24.14 10.14
C ARG A 281 2.17 -24.05 10.11
N GLU A 282 2.83 -24.67 9.11
CA GLU A 282 4.25 -24.44 8.85
C GLU A 282 4.55 -22.93 8.90
N ARG A 283 5.65 -22.57 9.60
CA ARG A 283 6.05 -21.19 9.91
C ARG A 283 6.22 -20.38 8.62
N LYS A 284 5.12 -19.83 8.11
CA LYS A 284 5.15 -18.85 7.03
C LYS A 284 5.41 -17.50 7.67
N VAL A 285 6.30 -16.73 7.02
CA VAL A 285 6.56 -15.32 7.32
C VAL A 285 5.22 -14.60 7.58
N LEU A 286 5.18 -13.65 8.51
CA LEU A 286 4.03 -12.80 8.82
C LEU A 286 3.51 -12.12 7.53
N GLU A 287 2.71 -12.84 6.75
CA GLU A 287 2.36 -12.44 5.39
C GLU A 287 1.21 -11.45 5.41
N CYS A 288 0.38 -11.46 6.46
CA CYS A 288 -0.80 -10.62 6.62
C CYS A 288 -0.99 -10.17 8.08
N ALA A 289 -0.67 -8.93 8.43
CA ALA A 289 -1.11 -8.33 9.70
C ALA A 289 -2.40 -7.48 9.53
N GLY A 290 -2.96 -7.41 8.32
CA GLY A 290 -4.11 -6.58 7.98
C GLY A 290 -3.73 -5.20 7.39
N HIS A 291 -4.63 -4.23 7.54
CA HIS A 291 -4.43 -2.85 7.07
C HIS A 291 -3.82 -2.00 8.17
N PHE A 292 -2.87 -1.15 7.79
CA PHE A 292 -2.29 -0.12 8.67
C PHE A 292 -2.79 1.25 8.21
N THR A 293 -3.17 2.11 9.16
CA THR A 293 -3.32 3.54 8.91
C THR A 293 -1.99 4.13 8.50
N TRP A 294 -1.99 5.09 7.58
CA TRP A 294 -0.76 5.74 7.12
C TRP A 294 0.09 6.30 8.26
N GLU A 295 -0.55 6.91 9.26
CA GLU A 295 0.14 7.38 10.45
C GLU A 295 0.68 6.19 11.27
N GLY A 296 2.00 6.17 11.45
CA GLY A 296 2.73 5.12 12.16
C GLY A 296 2.79 3.78 11.45
N PHE A 297 2.34 3.67 10.19
CA PHE A 297 2.23 2.37 9.50
C PHE A 297 3.56 1.60 9.51
N LEU A 298 4.67 2.31 9.30
CA LEU A 298 5.97 1.69 9.13
C LEU A 298 6.57 1.31 10.48
N ALA A 299 6.38 2.15 11.51
CA ALA A 299 6.77 1.84 12.88
C ALA A 299 6.06 0.58 13.40
N ASP A 300 4.73 0.53 13.25
CA ASP A 300 3.91 -0.59 13.73
C ASP A 300 4.21 -1.88 12.96
N GLN A 301 4.41 -1.77 11.65
CA GLN A 301 4.81 -2.91 10.83
C GLN A 301 6.22 -3.42 11.17
N LEU A 302 7.19 -2.52 11.36
CA LEU A 302 8.55 -2.89 11.76
C LEU A 302 8.54 -3.57 13.14
N GLN A 303 7.79 -3.02 14.09
CA GLN A 303 7.59 -3.59 15.42
C GLN A 303 7.05 -5.02 15.34
N LEU A 304 5.96 -5.25 14.59
CA LEU A 304 5.38 -6.60 14.46
C LEU A 304 6.36 -7.61 13.88
N ASN A 305 7.04 -7.26 12.79
CA ASN A 305 7.97 -8.18 12.13
C ASN A 305 9.19 -8.49 13.01
N LEU A 306 9.68 -7.51 13.80
CA LEU A 306 10.78 -7.76 14.75
C LEU A 306 10.32 -8.59 15.95
N LEU A 307 9.10 -8.35 16.45
CA LEU A 307 8.52 -9.10 17.58
C LEU A 307 8.27 -10.57 17.24
N ASP A 308 7.94 -10.91 15.99
CA ASP A 308 7.89 -12.30 15.50
C ASP A 308 9.24 -13.03 15.66
N HIS A 309 10.31 -12.26 15.77
CA HIS A 309 11.65 -12.73 16.11
C HIS A 309 12.09 -12.38 17.52
N GLY A 310 11.18 -12.04 18.43
CA GLY A 310 11.49 -11.73 19.83
C GLY A 310 12.40 -10.52 19.99
N ILE A 311 12.41 -9.60 19.03
CA ILE A 311 13.17 -8.35 19.06
C ILE A 311 12.18 -7.20 19.15
N LYS A 312 12.40 -6.27 20.08
CA LYS A 312 11.62 -5.04 20.16
C LYS A 312 12.19 -4.02 19.16
N CYS A 313 11.35 -3.33 18.40
CA CYS A 313 11.79 -2.17 17.63
C CYS A 313 12.07 -1.01 18.58
N THR A 314 13.34 -0.71 18.77
CA THR A 314 13.78 0.40 19.62
C THR A 314 13.52 1.74 18.95
N GLU A 315 13.55 2.82 19.74
CA GLU A 315 13.52 4.18 19.21
C GLU A 315 14.82 4.48 18.45
N GLU A 316 15.95 4.04 18.99
CA GLU A 316 17.28 4.15 18.42
C GLU A 316 17.35 3.52 17.02
N LEU A 317 16.71 2.36 16.82
CA LEU A 317 16.68 1.71 15.51
C LEU A 317 15.90 2.55 14.49
N ARG A 318 14.76 3.10 14.90
CA ARG A 318 13.94 3.97 14.04
C ARG A 318 14.64 5.30 13.73
N VAL A 319 15.34 5.88 14.70
CA VAL A 319 16.20 7.07 14.50
C VAL A 319 17.29 6.76 13.49
N ALA A 320 17.97 5.61 13.61
CA ALA A 320 19.03 5.23 12.68
C ALA A 320 18.50 4.99 11.25
N ILE A 321 17.32 4.35 11.10
CA ILE A 321 16.65 4.22 9.80
C ILE A 321 16.35 5.61 9.20
N ALA A 322 15.81 6.54 10.00
CA ALA A 322 15.54 7.90 9.56
C ALA A 322 16.82 8.65 9.18
N GLY A 323 17.92 8.46 9.91
CA GLY A 323 19.23 9.04 9.61
C GLY A 323 19.78 8.60 8.25
N VAL A 324 19.70 7.30 7.95
CA VAL A 324 20.05 6.77 6.62
C VAL A 324 19.14 7.36 5.53
N LEU A 325 17.83 7.45 5.81
CA LEU A 325 16.84 7.95 4.84
C LEU A 325 17.07 9.42 4.45
N VAL A 326 17.57 10.27 5.35
CA VAL A 326 17.88 11.68 5.07
C VAL A 326 18.94 11.82 3.98
N LEU A 327 19.88 10.88 3.90
CA LEU A 327 21.03 10.97 3.01
C LEU A 327 20.82 10.28 1.66
N ILE A 328 20.01 9.21 1.61
CA ILE A 328 19.78 8.45 0.38
C ILE A 328 19.35 9.35 -0.79
N PRO A 329 18.36 10.25 -0.68
CA PRO A 329 17.91 11.02 -1.83
C PRO A 329 18.99 11.89 -2.47
N ALA A 330 19.91 12.44 -1.68
CA ALA A 330 21.00 13.30 -2.16
C ALA A 330 22.14 12.49 -2.80
N GLU A 331 22.42 11.30 -2.26
CA GLU A 331 23.50 10.42 -2.71
C GLU A 331 23.11 9.52 -3.89
N LEU A 332 21.82 9.18 -4.01
CA LEU A 332 21.30 8.30 -5.05
C LEU A 332 21.16 9.07 -6.38
N LYS A 333 22.26 9.09 -7.13
CA LYS A 333 22.32 9.57 -8.51
C LYS A 333 22.01 8.41 -9.46
N GLY A 334 21.18 8.67 -10.47
CA GLY A 334 20.68 7.61 -11.35
C GLY A 334 21.76 7.00 -12.23
N MET A 335 21.82 5.67 -12.25
CA MET A 335 22.42 4.88 -13.33
C MET A 335 21.32 3.98 -13.91
N ALA A 336 20.98 4.19 -15.18
CA ALA A 336 20.09 3.29 -15.91
C ALA A 336 20.93 2.15 -16.49
N MET A 337 20.71 0.94 -16.00
CA MET A 337 21.43 -0.23 -16.52
C MET A 337 20.98 -0.64 -17.92
N PHE A 338 19.69 -0.42 -18.21
CA PHE A 338 19.07 -0.87 -19.45
C PHE A 338 18.83 0.33 -20.39
N PRO A 339 19.05 0.18 -21.70
CA PRO A 339 18.77 1.24 -22.68
C PRO A 339 17.33 1.75 -22.68
N GLU A 340 16.39 0.91 -22.23
CA GLU A 340 14.95 1.20 -22.15
C GLU A 340 14.55 1.85 -20.82
N SER A 341 15.42 1.79 -19.81
CA SER A 341 15.20 2.45 -18.52
C SER A 341 15.41 3.95 -18.64
N HIS A 342 14.56 4.72 -17.98
CA HIS A 342 14.70 6.17 -17.95
C HIS A 342 15.56 6.52 -16.72
N PRO A 343 16.74 7.13 -16.90
CA PRO A 343 17.61 7.46 -15.78
C PRO A 343 16.93 8.48 -14.86
N LEU A 344 17.40 8.56 -13.63
CA LEU A 344 17.05 9.68 -12.75
C LEU A 344 17.69 10.98 -13.26
N PRO A 345 17.17 12.16 -12.87
CA PRO A 345 17.85 13.43 -13.12
C PRO A 345 19.29 13.42 -12.60
N ARG A 346 20.18 14.21 -13.20
CA ARG A 346 21.57 14.39 -12.72
C ARG A 346 21.68 14.78 -11.26
N SER A 347 20.76 15.62 -10.80
CA SER A 347 20.66 16.04 -9.40
C SER A 347 20.25 14.90 -8.46
N GLY A 348 19.96 13.70 -8.99
CA GLY A 348 19.59 12.53 -8.24
C GLY A 348 18.15 12.55 -7.76
N LEU A 349 17.82 11.61 -6.88
CA LEU A 349 16.48 11.42 -6.35
C LEU A 349 15.96 12.64 -5.58
N VAL A 350 16.83 13.43 -4.96
CA VAL A 350 16.46 14.63 -4.18
C VAL A 350 15.71 15.66 -5.03
N SER A 351 16.04 15.81 -6.31
CA SER A 351 15.33 16.72 -7.22
C SER A 351 13.87 16.33 -7.42
N LEU A 352 13.53 15.04 -7.25
CA LEU A 352 12.16 14.55 -7.37
C LEU A 352 11.30 14.87 -6.14
N LEU A 353 11.87 15.39 -5.06
CA LEU A 353 11.12 15.69 -3.84
C LEU A 353 10.57 17.13 -3.81
N GLY A 354 10.92 17.96 -4.79
CA GLY A 354 10.51 19.36 -4.92
C GLY A 354 11.50 20.33 -4.26
N ASP A 355 11.10 21.60 -4.12
CA ASP A 355 11.97 22.70 -3.66
C ASP A 355 12.41 22.57 -2.17
N HIS A 356 11.69 21.77 -1.39
CA HIS A 356 11.92 21.60 0.05
C HIS A 356 12.09 20.13 0.47
N PRO A 357 13.09 19.42 -0.08
CA PRO A 357 13.25 17.98 0.11
C PRO A 357 13.43 17.59 1.58
N ASN A 358 14.23 18.37 2.32
CA ASN A 358 14.52 18.11 3.73
C ASN A 358 13.28 18.22 4.64
N TYR A 359 12.43 19.21 4.38
CA TYR A 359 11.18 19.38 5.12
C TYR A 359 10.27 18.18 4.89
N ARG A 360 10.13 17.77 3.63
CA ARG A 360 9.33 16.61 3.23
C ARG A 360 9.82 15.31 3.86
N ILE A 361 11.14 15.06 3.85
CA ILE A 361 11.74 13.88 4.50
C ILE A 361 11.41 13.87 6.00
N SER A 362 11.63 15.01 6.69
CA SER A 362 11.35 15.12 8.12
C SER A 362 9.88 14.86 8.45
N GLN A 363 8.97 15.49 7.71
CA GLN A 363 7.52 15.32 7.87
C GLN A 363 7.09 13.86 7.65
N VAL A 364 7.60 13.22 6.60
CA VAL A 364 7.27 11.83 6.28
C VAL A 364 7.80 10.88 7.35
N CYS A 365 9.07 11.00 7.78
CA CYS A 365 9.63 10.22 8.88
C CYS A 365 8.79 10.36 10.15
N GLN A 366 8.47 11.60 10.54
CA GLN A 366 7.62 11.86 11.70
C GLN A 366 6.26 11.16 11.58
N THR A 367 5.68 11.14 10.39
CA THR A 367 4.36 10.55 10.16
C THR A 367 4.40 9.03 10.19
N ILE A 368 5.33 8.39 9.47
CA ILE A 368 5.28 6.92 9.24
C ILE A 368 6.13 6.14 10.26
N LEU A 369 7.21 6.74 10.78
CA LEU A 369 8.09 6.15 11.81
C LEU A 369 7.79 6.65 13.23
N ARG A 370 6.92 7.67 13.36
CA ARG A 370 6.62 8.39 14.62
C ARG A 370 7.83 9.09 15.25
N ILE A 371 8.89 9.32 14.48
CA ILE A 371 10.16 9.93 14.94
C ILE A 371 10.65 10.90 13.86
N PRO A 372 11.08 12.12 14.23
CA PRO A 372 11.72 13.02 13.29
C PRO A 372 13.21 12.67 13.19
N PRO A 373 13.88 12.93 12.05
CA PRO A 373 15.34 12.87 12.00
C PRO A 373 15.92 13.98 12.89
N THR A 374 16.44 13.63 14.05
CA THR A 374 16.95 14.56 15.07
C THR A 374 18.38 15.01 14.79
N GLU A 375 19.25 14.07 14.43
CA GLU A 375 20.64 14.31 14.05
C GLU A 375 20.83 13.94 12.57
N ARG A 376 21.49 14.81 11.80
CA ARG A 376 21.87 14.50 10.43
C ARG A 376 23.27 13.91 10.45
N PRO A 377 23.44 12.62 10.09
CA PRO A 377 24.76 12.05 9.93
C PRO A 377 25.54 12.83 8.85
N GLN A 378 26.87 12.86 8.94
CA GLN A 378 27.67 13.65 8.00
C GLN A 378 27.69 13.02 6.61
N ASN A 379 27.65 11.70 6.54
CA ASN A 379 27.69 10.91 5.31
C ASN A 379 26.95 9.58 5.47
N ILE A 380 26.72 8.91 4.33
CA ILE A 380 25.91 7.69 4.27
C ILE A 380 26.60 6.51 4.98
N GLU A 381 27.93 6.49 4.99
CA GLU A 381 28.74 5.47 5.65
C GLU A 381 28.59 5.53 7.17
N GLU A 382 28.62 6.73 7.76
CA GLU A 382 28.39 6.97 9.18
C GLU A 382 26.95 6.60 9.58
N ALA A 383 25.96 7.04 8.79
CA ALA A 383 24.56 6.71 9.03
C ALA A 383 24.31 5.20 9.03
N LEU A 384 24.92 4.50 8.06
CA LEU A 384 24.79 3.05 7.97
C LEU A 384 25.56 2.35 9.10
N ALA A 385 26.77 2.80 9.45
CA ALA A 385 27.51 2.26 10.58
C ALA A 385 26.71 2.40 11.89
N GLN A 386 26.02 3.52 12.10
CA GLN A 386 25.13 3.72 13.24
C GLN A 386 23.93 2.76 13.19
N LEU A 387 23.25 2.65 12.04
CA LEU A 387 22.14 1.69 11.86
C LEU A 387 22.57 0.26 12.17
N MET A 388 23.74 -0.13 11.69
CA MET A 388 24.30 -1.45 11.93
C MET A 388 24.68 -1.67 13.38
N HIS A 389 25.28 -0.67 14.03
CA HIS A 389 25.63 -0.73 15.45
C HIS A 389 24.37 -0.95 16.31
N VAL A 390 23.32 -0.16 16.06
CA VAL A 390 22.05 -0.29 16.77
C VAL A 390 21.41 -1.66 16.50
N PHE A 391 21.36 -2.08 15.23
CA PHE A 391 20.86 -3.40 14.86
C PHE A 391 21.61 -4.55 15.55
N GLN A 392 22.94 -4.49 15.60
CA GLN A 392 23.75 -5.48 16.30
C GLN A 392 23.50 -5.46 17.80
N SER A 393 23.38 -4.28 18.42
CA SER A 393 23.01 -4.13 19.83
C SER A 393 21.68 -4.83 20.13
N ASP A 394 20.67 -4.63 19.30
CA ASP A 394 19.31 -5.16 19.50
C ASP A 394 19.22 -6.68 19.24
N THR A 395 20.11 -7.23 18.41
CA THR A 395 20.08 -8.64 17.97
C THR A 395 21.07 -9.55 18.71
N LYS A 396 22.20 -9.04 19.19
CA LYS A 396 23.38 -9.82 19.65
C LYS A 396 23.06 -10.88 20.70
N SER A 397 22.16 -10.59 21.63
CA SER A 397 21.80 -11.50 22.73
C SER A 397 20.67 -12.47 22.38
N ARG A 398 19.94 -12.25 21.28
CA ARG A 398 18.67 -12.94 20.98
C ARG A 398 18.71 -13.78 19.71
N VAL A 399 19.61 -13.47 18.78
CA VAL A 399 19.62 -14.11 17.47
C VAL A 399 21.04 -14.51 17.07
N SER A 400 21.25 -15.81 16.93
CA SER A 400 22.48 -16.37 16.36
C SER A 400 22.33 -16.56 14.85
N CYS A 401 23.44 -16.41 14.13
CA CYS A 401 23.52 -16.71 12.72
C CYS A 401 23.70 -18.22 12.51
N SER A 402 22.80 -18.87 11.78
CA SER A 402 22.88 -20.30 11.42
C SER A 402 23.77 -20.57 10.20
N CYS A 403 24.17 -19.53 9.45
CA CYS A 403 24.96 -19.66 8.21
C CYS A 403 26.42 -20.14 8.42
N GLY A 404 26.90 -20.17 9.67
CA GLY A 404 28.31 -20.40 10.01
C GLY A 404 29.28 -19.33 9.47
N LEU A 405 30.58 -19.49 9.77
CA LEU A 405 31.67 -18.69 9.17
C LEU A 405 31.85 -18.95 7.67
N ILE A 406 31.22 -20.01 7.15
CA ILE A 406 31.53 -20.60 5.83
C ILE A 406 31.12 -19.69 4.67
N LEU A 407 30.27 -18.67 4.89
CA LEU A 407 29.84 -17.80 3.81
C LEU A 407 30.06 -16.30 4.02
N ASN A 408 30.32 -15.78 5.22
CA ASN A 408 30.28 -14.32 5.54
C ASN A 408 29.00 -13.55 5.10
N LYS A 409 28.09 -14.17 4.32
CA LYS A 409 26.88 -13.60 3.69
C LYS A 409 25.80 -13.11 4.66
N CYS A 410 25.93 -13.44 5.94
CA CYS A 410 24.98 -13.05 6.99
C CYS A 410 25.56 -11.93 7.87
N ASN A 411 26.69 -11.33 7.46
CA ASN A 411 27.28 -10.16 8.07
C ASN A 411 26.61 -8.89 7.52
N PRO A 412 25.91 -8.09 8.35
CA PRO A 412 25.35 -6.81 7.92
C PRO A 412 26.38 -5.85 7.28
N LEU A 413 27.69 -6.02 7.57
CA LEU A 413 28.80 -5.27 6.95
C LEU A 413 29.03 -5.57 5.48
N GLN A 414 28.47 -6.66 4.95
CA GLN A 414 28.56 -7.00 3.53
C GLN A 414 27.35 -6.50 2.72
N GLY A 415 26.52 -5.65 3.32
CA GLY A 415 25.32 -5.09 2.68
C GLY A 415 24.08 -5.96 2.83
N TRP A 416 23.05 -5.66 2.06
CA TRP A 416 21.84 -6.49 2.02
C TRP A 416 22.06 -7.70 1.12
N PRO A 417 21.69 -8.90 1.58
CA PRO A 417 21.91 -10.12 0.83
C PRO A 417 21.22 -10.14 -0.53
N ASP A 418 21.89 -10.68 -1.55
CA ASP A 418 21.30 -10.87 -2.86
C ASP A 418 20.23 -11.98 -2.85
N LEU A 419 18.97 -11.57 -2.95
CA LEU A 419 17.78 -12.43 -2.97
C LEU A 419 17.62 -13.28 -4.25
N ARG A 420 18.63 -13.31 -5.13
CA ARG A 420 18.71 -14.28 -6.23
C ARG A 420 19.00 -15.70 -5.74
N TYR A 421 19.47 -15.89 -4.50
CA TYR A 421 19.86 -17.20 -3.95
C TYR A 421 18.79 -17.85 -3.06
N ARG A 422 17.51 -17.81 -3.49
CA ARG A 422 16.31 -18.16 -2.69
C ARG A 422 16.32 -19.53 -2.03
N ASP A 423 16.83 -20.56 -2.69
CA ASP A 423 16.53 -21.95 -2.30
C ASP A 423 17.21 -22.41 -0.99
N LYS A 424 18.02 -21.55 -0.35
CA LYS A 424 18.66 -21.81 0.96
C LYS A 424 18.56 -20.62 1.92
N GLU A 425 17.72 -19.63 1.60
CA GLU A 425 17.70 -18.32 2.25
C GLU A 425 16.82 -18.24 3.50
N GLU A 426 15.90 -19.19 3.68
CA GLU A 426 14.90 -19.18 4.75
C GLU A 426 15.47 -19.62 6.12
N ASP A 427 16.65 -20.23 6.15
CA ASP A 427 17.18 -20.85 7.37
C ASP A 427 17.91 -19.88 8.33
N CYS A 428 18.25 -18.66 7.90
CA CYS A 428 18.97 -17.70 8.75
C CYS A 428 18.09 -16.57 9.28
N ARG A 429 17.75 -16.67 10.57
CA ARG A 429 16.98 -15.68 11.32
C ARG A 429 17.61 -14.28 11.31
N LEU A 430 18.93 -14.16 11.54
CA LEU A 430 19.62 -12.86 11.54
C LEU A 430 19.47 -12.15 10.19
N ARG A 431 19.67 -12.90 9.10
CA ARG A 431 19.52 -12.41 7.73
C ARG A 431 18.08 -11.99 7.45
N HIS A 432 17.11 -12.76 7.90
CA HIS A 432 15.70 -12.42 7.78
C HIS A 432 15.40 -11.08 8.47
N ILE A 433 15.84 -10.89 9.72
CA ILE A 433 15.62 -9.65 10.47
C ILE A 433 16.31 -8.46 9.81
N TRP A 434 17.51 -8.64 9.27
CA TRP A 434 18.17 -7.57 8.51
C TRP A 434 17.40 -7.19 7.23
N ASN A 435 16.77 -8.17 6.57
CA ASN A 435 15.86 -7.90 5.45
C ASN A 435 14.60 -7.15 5.91
N ILE A 436 14.11 -7.37 7.13
CA ILE A 436 13.00 -6.60 7.70
C ILE A 436 13.37 -5.10 7.75
N VAL A 437 14.54 -4.78 8.31
CA VAL A 437 15.04 -3.40 8.36
C VAL A 437 15.21 -2.81 6.96
N GLY A 438 15.77 -3.60 6.02
CA GLY A 438 15.93 -3.17 4.63
C GLY A 438 14.62 -2.82 3.94
N ARG A 439 13.61 -3.68 4.04
CA ARG A 439 12.27 -3.42 3.49
C ARG A 439 11.62 -2.19 4.12
N ALA A 440 11.83 -1.99 5.42
CA ALA A 440 11.32 -0.80 6.07
C ALA A 440 11.95 0.47 5.47
N LEU A 441 13.26 0.45 5.24
CA LEU A 441 13.98 1.54 4.60
C LEU A 441 13.52 1.77 3.15
N ASP A 442 13.32 0.71 2.36
CA ASP A 442 12.80 0.81 1.00
C ASP A 442 11.41 1.44 0.97
N LYS A 443 10.49 0.99 1.83
CA LYS A 443 9.15 1.59 1.95
C LYS A 443 9.20 3.03 2.44
N ALA A 444 10.12 3.37 3.35
CA ALA A 444 10.30 4.74 3.83
C ALA A 444 10.74 5.67 2.69
N LEU A 445 11.66 5.23 1.84
CA LEU A 445 12.12 5.97 0.66
C LEU A 445 10.98 6.23 -0.33
N VAL A 446 10.16 5.21 -0.57
CA VAL A 446 8.99 5.31 -1.45
C VAL A 446 7.93 6.25 -0.86
N ALA A 447 7.71 6.19 0.46
CA ALA A 447 6.75 7.04 1.15
C ALA A 447 7.09 8.53 1.06
N LEU A 448 8.35 8.90 0.79
CA LEU A 448 8.72 10.29 0.52
C LEU A 448 7.93 10.90 -0.64
N PHE A 449 7.48 10.08 -1.60
CA PHE A 449 6.74 10.53 -2.78
C PHE A 449 5.22 10.60 -2.57
N VAL A 450 4.72 10.25 -1.39
CA VAL A 450 3.29 10.05 -1.13
C VAL A 450 2.76 11.08 -0.13
N GLU A 451 1.69 11.75 -0.51
CA GLU A 451 0.84 12.53 0.38
C GLU A 451 -0.45 11.75 0.64
N ALA A 452 -0.66 11.39 1.90
CA ALA A 452 -1.76 10.52 2.30
C ALA A 452 -2.86 11.31 3.01
N GLY A 453 -4.12 10.96 2.73
CA GLY A 453 -5.28 11.53 3.42
C GLY A 453 -5.47 10.96 4.84
N ILE A 454 -6.35 11.59 5.63
CA ILE A 454 -6.60 11.28 7.06
C ILE A 454 -7.03 9.81 7.30
N ASN A 455 -7.73 9.20 6.34
CA ASN A 455 -8.18 7.80 6.42
C ASN A 455 -7.42 6.87 5.47
N ALA A 456 -6.27 7.33 4.95
CA ALA A 456 -5.48 6.53 4.04
C ALA A 456 -4.85 5.35 4.78
N THR A 457 -4.86 4.21 4.09
CA THR A 457 -4.42 2.92 4.62
C THR A 457 -3.51 2.23 3.62
N VAL A 458 -2.57 1.45 4.15
CA VAL A 458 -1.70 0.59 3.38
C VAL A 458 -1.88 -0.85 3.83
N TRP A 459 -1.69 -1.77 2.90
CA TRP A 459 -1.86 -3.21 3.18
C TRP A 459 -0.56 -3.81 3.71
N GLY A 460 -0.66 -4.61 4.79
CA GLY A 460 0.49 -5.25 5.43
C GLY A 460 1.27 -6.17 4.51
N ASN A 461 0.63 -6.82 3.52
CA ASN A 461 1.26 -7.87 2.70
C ASN A 461 2.20 -7.35 1.60
N GLY A 462 2.56 -6.06 1.59
CA GLY A 462 3.58 -5.52 0.67
C GLY A 462 5.00 -6.11 0.87
N TRP A 463 5.13 -7.16 1.69
CA TRP A 463 6.37 -7.85 2.05
C TRP A 463 6.66 -9.08 1.22
N LYS A 464 5.85 -9.39 0.21
CA LYS A 464 6.27 -10.36 -0.82
C LYS A 464 7.63 -9.90 -1.35
N TRP A 465 8.60 -10.82 -1.33
CA TRP A 465 10.05 -10.67 -1.50
C TRP A 465 10.55 -9.89 -2.74
N TYR A 466 9.63 -9.45 -3.60
CA TYR A 466 9.85 -8.95 -4.94
C TYR A 466 9.60 -7.45 -5.08
N GLY A 467 9.02 -6.80 -4.06
CA GLY A 467 8.31 -5.55 -4.28
C GLY A 467 9.10 -4.25 -4.10
N THR A 468 10.07 -4.20 -3.18
CA THR A 468 10.81 -2.95 -2.97
C THR A 468 12.28 -3.14 -2.61
N ARG A 469 13.20 -2.52 -3.37
CA ARG A 469 14.67 -2.68 -3.19
C ARG A 469 15.51 -1.46 -3.58
N LEU A 470 14.92 -0.28 -3.70
CA LEU A 470 15.64 0.88 -4.20
C LEU A 470 16.74 1.35 -3.22
N ALA A 471 16.42 1.52 -1.94
CA ALA A 471 17.36 1.94 -0.90
C ALA A 471 18.36 0.82 -0.61
N THR A 472 17.89 -0.41 -0.41
CA THR A 472 18.76 -1.53 -0.05
C THR A 472 19.75 -1.88 -1.16
N GLN A 473 19.34 -1.88 -2.44
CA GLN A 473 20.28 -2.09 -3.53
C GLN A 473 21.27 -0.94 -3.71
N PHE A 474 20.83 0.30 -3.47
CA PHE A 474 21.73 1.45 -3.50
C PHE A 474 22.82 1.33 -2.44
N LEU A 475 22.43 0.99 -1.22
CA LEU A 475 23.37 0.77 -0.12
C LEU A 475 24.28 -0.42 -0.40
N THR A 476 23.75 -1.56 -0.86
CA THR A 476 24.61 -2.70 -1.26
C THR A 476 25.60 -2.30 -2.34
N TYR A 477 25.17 -1.57 -3.37
CA TYR A 477 26.04 -1.10 -4.45
C TYR A 477 27.23 -0.29 -3.95
N LYS A 478 27.00 0.65 -3.03
CA LYS A 478 28.07 1.48 -2.43
C LYS A 478 29.16 0.62 -1.75
N TYR A 479 28.83 -0.57 -1.26
CA TYR A 479 29.77 -1.47 -0.58
C TYR A 479 30.35 -2.55 -1.47
N SER A 480 29.54 -3.21 -2.30
CA SER A 480 29.96 -4.37 -3.11
C SER A 480 30.39 -4.02 -4.52
N GLN A 481 30.20 -2.77 -4.97
CA GLN A 481 30.37 -2.34 -6.36
C GLN A 481 29.55 -3.16 -7.37
N ASP A 482 28.46 -3.77 -6.92
CA ASP A 482 27.54 -4.53 -7.77
C ASP A 482 26.83 -3.63 -8.80
N THR A 483 26.08 -4.23 -9.72
CA THR A 483 25.32 -3.43 -10.68
C THR A 483 24.03 -2.89 -10.05
N PHE A 484 23.78 -1.58 -10.15
CA PHE A 484 22.62 -0.89 -9.58
C PHE A 484 21.76 -0.23 -10.67
N ASP A 485 20.46 -0.55 -10.69
CA ASP A 485 19.49 0.08 -11.59
C ASP A 485 18.55 0.94 -10.76
N ALA A 486 18.75 2.25 -10.87
CA ALA A 486 17.86 3.28 -10.37
C ALA A 486 17.24 4.01 -11.55
N SER A 487 16.02 3.60 -11.89
CA SER A 487 15.25 4.18 -12.97
C SER A 487 13.95 4.79 -12.45
N CYS A 488 13.42 5.76 -13.20
CA CYS A 488 12.14 6.38 -12.89
C CYS A 488 10.98 5.35 -12.90
N GLN A 489 11.07 4.34 -13.77
CA GLN A 489 10.12 3.22 -13.84
C GLN A 489 10.08 2.45 -12.52
N LYS A 490 11.24 2.18 -11.95
CA LYS A 490 11.35 1.44 -10.70
C LYS A 490 10.74 2.24 -9.56
N ILE A 491 11.08 3.52 -9.42
CA ILE A 491 10.44 4.41 -8.42
C ILE A 491 8.91 4.36 -8.55
N HIS A 492 8.39 4.51 -9.77
CA HIS A 492 6.95 4.45 -10.03
C HIS A 492 6.32 3.11 -9.59
N SER A 493 6.94 1.99 -9.96
CA SER A 493 6.52 0.64 -9.57
C SER A 493 6.42 0.51 -8.06
N GLU A 494 7.45 0.97 -7.37
CA GLU A 494 7.60 0.81 -5.93
C GLU A 494 6.55 1.65 -5.19
N ILE A 495 6.28 2.87 -5.67
CA ILE A 495 5.20 3.72 -5.16
C ILE A 495 3.84 3.04 -5.32
N MET A 496 3.52 2.54 -6.52
CA MET A 496 2.25 1.86 -6.78
C MET A 496 2.04 0.63 -5.88
N SER A 497 3.13 0.00 -5.41
CA SER A 497 3.06 -1.21 -4.58
C SER A 497 2.56 -0.95 -3.15
N LEU A 498 2.56 0.31 -2.69
CA LEU A 498 2.10 0.66 -1.35
C LEU A 498 0.59 0.42 -1.14
N ALA A 499 -0.22 0.62 -2.18
CA ALA A 499 -1.68 0.53 -2.09
C ALA A 499 -2.25 -0.80 -2.60
N GLY A 500 -1.44 -1.75 -3.07
CA GLY A 500 -1.96 -3.03 -3.52
C GLY A 500 -0.98 -3.94 -4.24
N TYR A 501 -1.45 -5.13 -4.55
CA TYR A 501 -0.67 -6.16 -5.23
C TYR A 501 -0.46 -5.81 -6.70
N ILE A 502 0.79 -5.49 -7.06
CA ILE A 502 1.21 -5.38 -8.45
C ILE A 502 1.50 -6.79 -8.97
N SER A 503 0.78 -7.19 -10.03
CA SER A 503 1.05 -8.44 -10.75
C SER A 503 2.46 -8.41 -11.37
N GLU A 504 3.21 -9.49 -11.16
CA GLU A 504 4.67 -9.64 -11.41
C GLU A 504 5.17 -9.48 -12.86
N THR A 505 4.30 -9.29 -13.85
CA THR A 505 4.79 -9.11 -15.23
C THR A 505 5.25 -7.66 -15.42
N LYS A 506 6.53 -7.46 -15.73
CA LYS A 506 7.18 -6.14 -15.94
C LYS A 506 6.35 -5.19 -16.81
N ASP A 507 5.71 -5.68 -17.87
CA ASP A 507 4.89 -4.86 -18.77
C ASP A 507 3.62 -4.28 -18.12
N ARG A 508 3.07 -4.95 -17.10
CA ARG A 508 1.87 -4.48 -16.40
C ARG A 508 2.16 -3.30 -15.48
N VAL A 509 3.39 -3.19 -14.99
CA VAL A 509 3.82 -2.16 -14.05
C VAL A 509 3.99 -0.81 -14.75
N ILE A 510 4.66 -0.80 -15.91
CA ILE A 510 4.89 0.42 -16.69
C ILE A 510 3.57 1.03 -17.18
N GLY A 511 2.53 0.20 -17.35
CA GLY A 511 1.21 0.67 -17.74
C GLY A 511 0.34 1.21 -16.60
N GLN A 512 0.76 1.12 -15.33
CA GLN A 512 -0.12 1.45 -14.20
C GLN A 512 -0.18 2.96 -13.94
N LEU A 513 -1.38 3.48 -13.69
CA LEU A 513 -1.62 4.90 -13.39
C LEU A 513 -2.24 5.12 -12.00
N ALA A 514 -2.98 4.11 -11.52
CA ALA A 514 -3.49 4.06 -10.16
C ALA A 514 -3.57 2.62 -9.66
N CYS A 515 -3.41 2.42 -8.36
CA CYS A 515 -3.69 1.15 -7.67
C CYS A 515 -4.71 1.39 -6.56
N SER A 516 -5.68 0.50 -6.40
CA SER A 516 -6.83 0.68 -5.53
C SER A 516 -7.14 -0.58 -4.72
N ASP A 517 -7.10 -0.45 -3.40
CA ASP A 517 -7.51 -1.47 -2.43
C ASP A 517 -8.56 -0.93 -1.46
N SER A 518 -8.21 -0.69 -0.19
CA SER A 518 -9.00 0.13 0.74
C SER A 518 -8.77 1.62 0.53
N SER A 519 -7.56 1.97 0.09
CA SER A 519 -7.18 3.29 -0.39
C SER A 519 -6.71 3.21 -1.84
N THR A 520 -6.74 4.33 -2.54
CA THR A 520 -6.27 4.43 -3.93
C THR A 520 -5.06 5.35 -3.99
N ILE A 521 -3.96 4.83 -4.54
CA ILE A 521 -2.78 5.61 -4.89
C ILE A 521 -2.77 5.97 -6.37
N TYR A 522 -2.43 7.20 -6.69
CA TYR A 522 -2.25 7.68 -8.06
C TYR A 522 -1.34 8.89 -8.13
N SER A 523 -0.72 9.12 -9.29
CA SER A 523 0.14 10.28 -9.50
C SER A 523 -0.66 11.58 -9.52
N GLY A 524 -0.13 12.62 -8.89
CA GLY A 524 -0.72 13.96 -8.90
C GLY A 524 -0.85 14.55 -10.30
N VAL A 525 -0.01 14.10 -11.24
CA VAL A 525 -0.09 14.45 -12.66
C VAL A 525 -1.46 14.12 -13.27
N LEU A 526 -2.17 13.09 -12.78
CA LEU A 526 -3.51 12.76 -13.29
C LEU A 526 -4.57 13.80 -12.93
N ARG A 527 -4.34 14.61 -11.89
CA ARG A 527 -5.26 15.70 -11.51
C ARG A 527 -5.01 16.94 -12.36
N THR A 528 -3.75 17.33 -12.53
CA THR A 528 -3.37 18.60 -13.17
C THR A 528 -3.11 18.47 -14.67
N MET A 529 -2.68 17.28 -15.12
CA MET A 529 -2.14 17.01 -16.45
C MET A 529 -1.05 18.03 -16.83
N SER A 530 -0.17 18.33 -15.88
CA SER A 530 0.94 19.27 -16.01
C SER A 530 2.15 18.78 -15.20
N ILE A 531 3.33 19.24 -15.57
CA ILE A 531 4.53 19.09 -14.74
C ILE A 531 4.47 20.18 -13.65
N THR A 532 4.74 19.81 -12.39
CA THR A 532 4.77 20.73 -11.24
C THR A 532 6.13 20.59 -10.55
N PRO A 533 7.18 21.22 -11.11
CA PRO A 533 8.54 20.93 -10.68
C PRO A 533 8.83 21.41 -9.25
N ASP A 534 8.15 22.49 -8.82
CA ASP A 534 8.18 23.06 -7.47
C ASP A 534 7.79 22.02 -6.40
N ARG A 535 6.84 21.13 -6.72
CA ARG A 535 6.38 20.06 -5.83
C ARG A 535 7.12 18.74 -6.02
N GLY A 536 7.95 18.65 -7.05
CA GLY A 536 8.56 17.41 -7.50
C GLY A 536 7.53 16.35 -7.90
N VAL A 537 7.92 15.09 -7.80
CA VAL A 537 7.06 13.92 -8.01
C VAL A 537 6.18 13.72 -6.77
N LEU A 538 4.88 13.71 -6.99
CA LEU A 538 3.89 13.58 -5.94
C LEU A 538 2.82 12.55 -6.32
N TYR A 539 2.52 11.67 -5.39
CA TYR A 539 1.40 10.74 -5.44
C TYR A 539 0.45 11.02 -4.30
N TYR A 540 -0.84 10.86 -4.57
CA TYR A 540 -1.86 10.96 -3.54
C TYR A 540 -2.30 9.55 -3.15
N LEU A 541 -2.32 9.26 -1.86
CA LEU A 541 -2.96 8.09 -1.28
C LEU A 541 -4.26 8.52 -0.59
N VAL A 542 -5.39 8.19 -1.19
CA VAL A 542 -6.71 8.69 -0.76
C VAL A 542 -7.59 7.53 -0.31
N ASP A 543 -8.36 7.72 0.76
CA ASP A 543 -9.35 6.73 1.23
C ASP A 543 -10.36 6.38 0.13
N GLY A 544 -10.65 5.09 0.01
CA GLY A 544 -11.63 4.53 -0.89
C GLY A 544 -11.10 4.11 -2.25
N ARG A 545 -12.03 3.62 -3.07
CA ARG A 545 -11.74 2.86 -4.29
C ARG A 545 -11.91 3.67 -5.55
N LEU A 546 -11.23 3.26 -6.61
CA LEU A 546 -11.43 3.81 -7.94
C LEU A 546 -12.83 3.43 -8.45
N GLN A 547 -13.56 4.40 -9.00
CA GLN A 547 -14.94 4.24 -9.45
C GLN A 547 -15.16 4.72 -10.88
N LEU A 548 -15.95 3.96 -11.64
CA LEU A 548 -16.50 4.34 -12.94
C LEU A 548 -17.92 3.76 -13.07
N ASN A 549 -18.88 4.56 -13.54
CA ASN A 549 -20.29 4.12 -13.71
C ASN A 549 -20.90 3.48 -12.45
N GLY A 550 -20.45 3.93 -11.28
CA GLY A 550 -20.88 3.37 -10.00
C GLY A 550 -20.28 2.00 -9.69
N ARG A 551 -19.31 1.45 -10.42
CA ARG A 551 -18.61 0.21 -10.03
C ARG A 551 -17.24 0.50 -9.47
N TYR A 552 -16.73 -0.40 -8.62
CA TYR A 552 -15.39 -0.29 -8.06
C TYR A 552 -14.35 -1.06 -8.90
N HIS A 553 -13.16 -0.48 -9.06
CA HIS A 553 -12.07 -1.08 -9.83
C HIS A 553 -10.78 -1.13 -9.01
N SER A 554 -9.91 -2.10 -9.33
CA SER A 554 -8.64 -2.32 -8.60
C SER A 554 -7.46 -1.49 -9.11
N SER A 555 -7.53 -0.99 -10.35
CA SER A 555 -6.44 -0.23 -10.95
C SER A 555 -6.90 0.56 -12.18
N LEU A 556 -6.14 1.62 -12.49
CA LEU A 556 -6.18 2.36 -13.75
C LEU A 556 -4.90 2.05 -14.52
N ARG A 557 -5.01 1.69 -15.81
CA ARG A 557 -3.88 1.27 -16.64
C ARG A 557 -3.94 1.85 -18.04
N THR A 558 -2.81 2.01 -18.71
CA THR A 558 -2.71 2.26 -20.14
C THR A 558 -2.23 1.01 -20.85
N LEU A 559 -2.80 0.69 -22.02
CA LEU A 559 -2.26 -0.37 -22.87
C LEU A 559 -0.98 0.08 -23.60
N PRO A 560 -0.13 -0.88 -24.02
CA PRO A 560 0.97 -0.57 -24.93
C PRO A 560 0.44 0.08 -26.21
N VAL A 561 1.08 1.16 -26.65
CA VAL A 561 0.86 1.77 -27.97
C VAL A 561 2.16 1.74 -28.75
N PRO A 562 2.12 1.79 -30.10
CA PRO A 562 3.31 1.93 -30.91
C PRO A 562 4.17 3.11 -30.48
N GLU A 563 5.49 2.98 -30.63
CA GLU A 563 6.39 4.12 -30.39
C GLU A 563 5.98 5.33 -31.23
N ARG A 564 6.13 6.52 -30.65
CA ARG A 564 5.84 7.75 -31.37
C ARG A 564 6.80 7.90 -32.56
N PRO A 565 6.29 8.40 -33.71
CA PRO A 565 7.15 8.65 -34.85
C PRO A 565 8.21 9.70 -34.50
N LYS A 566 9.37 9.60 -35.13
CA LYS A 566 10.37 10.66 -35.12
C LYS A 566 9.99 11.71 -36.16
N ALA A 567 10.18 12.98 -35.83
CA ALA A 567 10.02 14.07 -36.75
C ALA A 567 11.05 13.95 -37.88
N THR A 568 10.56 13.93 -39.12
CA THR A 568 11.40 13.84 -40.32
C THR A 568 11.67 15.22 -40.94
N ARG A 569 10.93 16.23 -40.49
CA ARG A 569 10.94 17.61 -40.99
C ARG A 569 10.73 18.56 -39.82
N SER A 570 11.45 19.69 -39.84
CA SER A 570 11.25 20.78 -38.88
C SER A 570 9.88 21.43 -39.09
N LEU A 571 9.21 21.81 -38.01
CA LEU A 571 7.95 22.58 -38.09
C LEU A 571 8.16 23.93 -38.79
N TYR A 572 9.32 24.55 -38.57
CA TYR A 572 9.75 25.73 -39.32
C TYR A 572 10.43 25.32 -40.63
N MET A 573 9.72 25.49 -41.75
CA MET A 573 10.28 25.28 -43.09
C MET A 573 10.84 26.56 -43.74
N HIS A 574 10.49 27.74 -43.22
CA HIS A 574 10.85 29.01 -43.84
C HIS A 574 11.30 30.06 -42.81
N LYS A 575 12.54 30.57 -43.01
CA LYS A 575 13.19 31.71 -42.33
C LYS A 575 13.82 31.43 -40.97
N GLY A 576 14.99 30.77 -40.98
CA GLY A 576 16.23 31.14 -40.26
C GLY A 576 16.22 31.51 -38.77
N VAL A 577 15.10 31.38 -38.06
CA VAL A 577 14.93 31.85 -36.70
C VAL A 577 14.04 30.87 -35.96
N VAL A 578 14.55 30.28 -34.88
CA VAL A 578 13.76 29.44 -33.99
C VAL A 578 13.47 30.24 -32.73
N LYS A 579 12.19 30.59 -32.55
CA LYS A 579 11.68 31.23 -31.34
C LYS A 579 10.68 30.30 -30.63
N PRO A 580 10.56 30.38 -29.29
CA PRO A 580 9.48 29.74 -28.56
C PRO A 580 8.12 30.01 -29.19
N SER A 581 7.35 28.95 -29.46
CA SER A 581 6.07 29.03 -30.17
C SER A 581 5.13 27.88 -29.83
N SER A 582 3.85 28.06 -30.14
CA SER A 582 2.78 27.08 -29.91
C SER A 582 2.59 26.10 -31.08
N PHE A 583 3.44 26.16 -32.11
CA PHE A 583 3.26 25.35 -33.33
C PHE A 583 3.39 23.85 -33.10
N GLY A 584 4.06 23.42 -32.02
CA GLY A 584 4.19 22.02 -31.65
C GLY A 584 3.16 21.55 -30.63
N GLU A 585 2.26 22.43 -30.16
CA GLU A 585 1.20 22.08 -29.22
C GLU A 585 0.14 21.19 -29.86
N HIS A 586 -0.52 20.38 -29.03
CA HIS A 586 -1.70 19.64 -29.45
C HIS A 586 -2.88 20.60 -29.63
N LEU A 587 -3.70 20.37 -30.67
CA LEU A 587 -4.95 21.11 -30.90
C LEU A 587 -6.06 20.65 -29.95
N ASP A 588 -6.02 19.38 -29.56
CA ASP A 588 -7.01 18.74 -28.69
C ASP A 588 -6.39 17.56 -27.95
N LEU A 589 -6.88 17.29 -26.73
CA LEU A 589 -6.49 16.16 -25.89
C LEU A 589 -7.74 15.35 -25.55
N LEU A 590 -7.80 14.14 -26.08
CA LEU A 590 -8.86 13.19 -25.81
C LEU A 590 -8.37 12.12 -24.82
N LEU A 591 -9.03 12.07 -23.66
CA LEU A 591 -8.87 11.03 -22.67
C LEU A 591 -10.15 10.19 -22.63
N THR A 592 -10.03 8.88 -22.86
CA THR A 592 -11.16 7.96 -22.78
C THR A 592 -10.84 6.82 -21.84
N VAL A 593 -11.80 6.43 -21.01
CA VAL A 593 -11.68 5.27 -20.14
C VAL A 593 -12.57 4.16 -20.65
N HIS A 594 -12.01 2.96 -20.77
CA HIS A 594 -12.72 1.75 -21.11
C HIS A 594 -12.70 0.77 -19.93
N GLU A 595 -13.87 0.30 -19.53
CA GLU A 595 -14.03 -0.63 -18.41
C GLU A 595 -13.66 -2.05 -18.84
N ARG A 596 -12.66 -2.65 -18.19
CA ARG A 596 -12.32 -4.08 -18.33
C ARG A 596 -12.73 -4.83 -17.06
N SER A 597 -12.87 -6.14 -17.16
CA SER A 597 -13.26 -7.00 -16.04
C SER A 597 -12.40 -6.84 -14.78
N ALA A 598 -11.09 -6.56 -14.95
CA ALA A 598 -10.16 -6.46 -13.82
C ALA A 598 -9.65 -5.04 -13.52
N PHE A 599 -9.77 -4.10 -14.46
CA PHE A 599 -9.16 -2.77 -14.36
C PHE A 599 -9.83 -1.75 -15.29
N LEU A 600 -9.53 -0.46 -15.09
CA LEU A 600 -9.90 0.60 -16.02
C LEU A 600 -8.76 0.87 -17.00
N GLU A 601 -9.06 0.87 -18.29
CA GLU A 601 -8.11 1.17 -19.36
C GLU A 601 -8.24 2.63 -19.78
N LEU A 602 -7.20 3.42 -19.54
CA LEU A 602 -7.09 4.79 -20.03
C LEU A 602 -6.40 4.81 -21.40
N THR A 603 -7.08 5.38 -22.39
CA THR A 603 -6.49 5.77 -23.67
C THR A 603 -6.31 7.28 -23.69
N CYS A 604 -5.11 7.72 -24.08
CA CYS A 604 -4.77 9.12 -24.30
C CYS A 604 -4.47 9.33 -25.78
N ALA A 605 -5.12 10.31 -26.40
CA ALA A 605 -4.89 10.68 -27.78
C ALA A 605 -4.81 12.19 -27.92
N VAL A 606 -3.86 12.67 -28.70
CA VAL A 606 -3.71 14.09 -29.03
C VAL A 606 -3.99 14.31 -30.50
N ARG A 607 -4.65 15.43 -30.84
CA ARG A 607 -4.84 15.85 -32.23
C ARG A 607 -3.77 16.89 -32.58
N PHE A 608 -3.04 16.68 -33.67
CA PHE A 608 -2.01 17.59 -34.16
C PHE A 608 -2.06 17.65 -35.69
N SER A 609 -2.21 18.85 -36.26
CA SER A 609 -2.23 19.06 -37.72
C SER A 609 -3.17 18.11 -38.47
N GLY A 610 -4.37 17.89 -37.92
CA GLY A 610 -5.39 16.98 -38.48
C GLY A 610 -5.17 15.48 -38.20
N ASN A 611 -4.03 15.08 -37.65
CA ASN A 611 -3.72 13.69 -37.29
C ASN A 611 -4.00 13.42 -35.82
N THR A 612 -4.39 12.19 -35.50
CA THR A 612 -4.55 11.72 -34.12
C THR A 612 -3.39 10.82 -33.74
N VAL A 613 -2.67 11.16 -32.67
CA VAL A 613 -1.56 10.37 -32.13
C VAL A 613 -1.96 9.81 -30.78
N ARG A 614 -1.84 8.49 -30.60
CA ARG A 614 -2.09 7.83 -29.32
C ARG A 614 -0.83 7.86 -28.46
N LEU A 615 -1.00 8.12 -27.18
CA LEU A 615 0.08 8.24 -26.19
C LEU A 615 -0.12 7.22 -25.07
N GLN A 616 0.96 6.60 -24.62
CA GLN A 616 0.95 5.83 -23.37
C GLN A 616 1.19 6.77 -22.20
N LEU A 617 0.12 7.27 -21.57
CA LEU A 617 0.23 8.29 -20.51
C LEU A 617 1.14 7.85 -19.35
N ALA A 618 1.17 6.56 -19.00
CA ALA A 618 2.05 6.06 -17.95
C ALA A 618 3.55 6.21 -18.33
N ARG A 619 3.92 5.98 -19.59
CA ARG A 619 5.30 6.22 -20.07
C ARG A 619 5.64 7.70 -20.08
N VAL A 620 4.71 8.56 -20.49
CA VAL A 620 4.86 10.02 -20.47
C VAL A 620 5.10 10.52 -19.05
N LEU A 621 4.28 10.04 -18.10
CA LEU A 621 4.40 10.35 -16.68
C LEU A 621 5.74 9.89 -16.11
N ILE A 622 6.16 8.65 -16.37
CA ILE A 622 7.46 8.17 -15.89
C ILE A 622 8.61 8.95 -16.52
N ALA A 623 8.51 9.31 -17.81
CA ALA A 623 9.50 10.14 -18.49
C ALA A 623 9.57 11.55 -17.90
N SER A 624 8.47 12.09 -17.38
CA SER A 624 8.49 13.40 -16.70
C SER A 624 9.34 13.41 -15.42
N TYR A 625 9.63 12.24 -14.84
CA TYR A 625 10.46 12.15 -13.63
C TYR A 625 11.95 12.32 -13.95
N GLY A 626 12.40 12.01 -15.16
CA GLY A 626 13.79 12.24 -15.57
C GLY A 626 13.97 13.56 -16.33
N LEU A 627 12.98 14.45 -16.28
CA LEU A 627 13.07 15.78 -16.88
C LEU A 627 14.00 16.67 -16.07
N GLU A 628 15.05 17.21 -16.70
CA GLU A 628 15.93 18.20 -16.07
C GLU A 628 15.45 19.62 -16.37
N GLU A 629 15.62 20.53 -15.44
CA GLU A 629 15.36 21.96 -15.67
C GLU A 629 16.64 22.66 -16.10
N SER A 630 16.53 23.55 -17.09
CA SER A 630 17.65 24.41 -17.48
C SER A 630 18.02 25.36 -16.34
N GLU A 631 19.32 25.59 -16.14
CA GLU A 631 19.81 26.59 -15.20
C GLU A 631 19.29 28.00 -15.55
N PRO A 632 18.90 28.82 -14.56
CA PRO A 632 18.41 30.17 -14.82
C PRO A 632 19.50 31.04 -15.46
N CYS A 633 19.11 31.93 -16.37
CA CYS A 633 20.03 32.91 -16.95
C CYS A 633 19.42 34.31 -17.01
N GLU A 634 20.26 35.32 -17.25
CA GLU A 634 19.82 36.73 -17.29
C GLU A 634 19.15 37.12 -18.63
N HIS A 635 19.23 36.24 -19.62
CA HIS A 635 18.64 36.44 -20.95
C HIS A 635 17.12 36.28 -20.94
N SER A 636 16.46 36.85 -21.95
CA SER A 636 15.00 36.75 -22.07
C SER A 636 14.58 35.31 -22.44
N PRO A 637 13.61 34.68 -21.75
CA PRO A 637 13.12 33.35 -22.12
C PRO A 637 12.54 33.27 -23.54
N THR A 638 12.15 34.41 -24.12
CA THR A 638 11.62 34.51 -25.48
C THR A 638 12.68 34.80 -26.54
N GLU A 639 13.95 34.89 -26.16
CA GLU A 639 15.05 35.17 -27.08
C GLU A 639 15.19 34.07 -28.13
N GLU A 640 15.56 34.48 -29.35
CA GLU A 640 15.68 33.61 -30.52
C GLU A 640 16.94 32.75 -30.44
N LEU A 641 16.84 31.50 -30.90
CA LEU A 641 18.01 30.64 -31.03
C LEU A 641 18.94 31.19 -32.12
N SER A 642 20.24 31.25 -31.83
CA SER A 642 21.23 31.78 -32.76
C SER A 642 21.38 30.90 -34.01
N ALA A 643 21.66 31.55 -35.15
CA ALA A 643 21.65 30.90 -36.47
C ALA A 643 22.71 29.79 -36.62
N ASP A 644 23.84 29.90 -35.93
CA ASP A 644 24.93 28.92 -35.90
C ASP A 644 24.51 27.56 -35.31
N ARG A 645 23.46 27.52 -34.49
CA ARG A 645 22.95 26.32 -33.84
C ARG A 645 21.91 25.57 -34.68
N MET A 646 21.42 26.20 -35.75
CA MET A 646 20.29 25.69 -36.55
C MET A 646 20.57 24.36 -37.26
N GLU A 647 21.82 24.08 -37.62
CA GLU A 647 22.16 22.87 -38.39
C GLU A 647 21.93 21.58 -37.59
N ASN A 648 22.12 21.65 -36.27
CA ASN A 648 22.10 20.52 -35.34
C ASN A 648 20.76 20.32 -34.63
N ILE A 649 19.75 21.14 -34.94
CA ILE A 649 18.44 21.07 -34.30
C ILE A 649 17.33 20.67 -35.27
N MET A 650 16.23 20.21 -34.71
CA MET A 650 14.97 20.05 -35.40
C MET A 650 13.83 20.53 -34.50
N THR A 651 13.00 21.44 -34.99
CA THR A 651 11.81 21.84 -34.23
C THR A 651 10.71 20.80 -34.40
N THR A 652 10.12 20.36 -33.29
CA THR A 652 9.21 19.22 -33.23
C THR A 652 7.93 19.56 -32.45
N SER A 653 7.00 18.59 -32.40
CA SER A 653 5.70 18.71 -31.73
C SER A 653 5.44 17.56 -30.75
N VAL A 654 4.39 17.69 -29.95
CA VAL A 654 3.90 16.62 -29.04
C VAL A 654 3.64 15.29 -29.79
N ALA A 655 3.25 15.36 -31.07
CA ALA A 655 2.96 14.20 -31.90
C ALA A 655 4.22 13.39 -32.30
N ALA A 656 5.34 14.07 -32.47
CA ALA A 656 6.61 13.48 -32.88
C ALA A 656 7.77 14.20 -32.16
N PRO A 657 7.89 14.04 -30.82
CA PRO A 657 8.73 14.91 -30.02
C PRO A 657 10.23 14.70 -30.27
N ARG A 658 10.60 13.53 -30.81
CA ARG A 658 11.99 13.18 -31.15
C ARG A 658 12.34 13.61 -32.57
N ALA A 659 13.56 14.08 -32.77
CA ALA A 659 14.10 14.30 -34.11
C ALA A 659 14.55 12.97 -34.75
N GLN A 660 14.43 12.87 -36.07
CA GLN A 660 15.20 11.91 -36.85
C GLN A 660 16.68 12.36 -36.87
N GLU A 661 17.60 11.41 -37.08
CA GLU A 661 19.06 11.65 -37.09
C GLU A 661 19.62 11.96 -35.69
N LYS A 662 20.87 12.43 -35.60
CA LYS A 662 21.56 12.77 -34.34
C LYS A 662 21.28 14.22 -33.88
N LYS A 663 20.21 14.84 -34.38
CA LYS A 663 19.84 16.23 -34.06
C LYS A 663 19.14 16.33 -32.71
N ILE A 664 19.26 17.50 -32.07
CA ILE A 664 18.51 17.83 -30.85
C ILE A 664 17.10 18.27 -31.25
N ALA A 665 16.10 17.64 -30.67
CA ALA A 665 14.71 18.01 -30.88
C ALA A 665 14.33 19.21 -30.00
N ILE A 666 13.72 20.25 -30.55
CA ILE A 666 13.16 21.36 -29.79
C ILE A 666 11.64 21.31 -29.92
N VAL A 667 10.97 20.79 -28.88
CA VAL A 667 9.52 20.62 -28.87
C VAL A 667 8.86 21.95 -28.55
N GLN A 668 8.11 22.48 -29.52
CA GLN A 668 7.53 23.81 -29.45
C GLN A 668 6.20 23.79 -28.69
N THR A 669 6.22 24.15 -27.41
CA THR A 669 5.04 24.07 -26.52
C THR A 669 4.56 25.41 -25.95
N ALA A 670 5.24 26.52 -26.22
CA ALA A 670 4.96 27.88 -25.71
C ALA A 670 4.44 27.94 -24.25
N GLY A 671 5.09 27.23 -23.32
CA GLY A 671 4.64 27.24 -21.92
C GLY A 671 3.33 26.51 -21.62
N ASN A 672 2.70 25.85 -22.59
CA ASN A 672 1.52 25.02 -22.34
C ASN A 672 1.91 23.79 -21.52
N ALA A 673 1.60 23.83 -20.22
CA ALA A 673 2.02 22.83 -19.26
C ALA A 673 1.53 21.40 -19.60
N THR A 674 0.37 21.24 -20.23
CA THR A 674 -0.10 19.93 -20.69
C THR A 674 0.69 19.48 -21.91
N ALA A 675 0.98 20.36 -22.87
CA ALA A 675 1.81 20.02 -24.01
C ALA A 675 3.25 19.67 -23.59
N GLN A 676 3.81 20.37 -22.60
CA GLN A 676 5.11 20.06 -22.02
C GLN A 676 5.15 18.65 -21.42
N LEU A 677 4.17 18.31 -20.57
CA LEU A 677 4.02 16.95 -20.03
C LEU A 677 3.94 15.92 -21.15
N LEU A 678 3.02 16.11 -22.10
CA LEU A 678 2.79 15.15 -23.18
C LEU A 678 3.99 15.00 -24.12
N SER A 679 4.93 15.95 -24.11
CA SER A 679 6.17 15.88 -24.89
C SER A 679 7.21 14.95 -24.28
N CYS A 680 7.13 14.63 -22.98
CA CYS A 680 8.06 13.72 -22.31
C CYS A 680 8.00 12.32 -22.95
N GLU A 681 9.17 11.75 -23.27
CA GLU A 681 9.29 10.44 -23.92
C GLU A 681 10.27 9.55 -23.14
N LEU A 682 9.85 8.32 -22.85
CA LEU A 682 10.63 7.38 -22.04
C LEU A 682 11.97 7.05 -22.74
N ALA A 683 13.03 6.91 -21.94
CA ALA A 683 14.39 6.65 -22.42
C ALA A 683 14.98 7.74 -23.36
N VAL A 684 14.41 8.94 -23.38
CA VAL A 684 14.97 10.11 -24.08
C VAL A 684 15.41 11.15 -23.04
N PRO A 685 16.73 11.39 -22.88
CA PRO A 685 17.22 12.45 -22.00
C PRO A 685 16.66 13.80 -22.46
N THR A 686 15.95 14.47 -21.56
CA THR A 686 15.16 15.67 -21.86
C THR A 686 15.44 16.78 -20.86
N ILE A 687 15.54 18.01 -21.35
CA ILE A 687 15.64 19.23 -20.55
C ILE A 687 14.46 20.18 -20.85
N ILE A 688 13.95 20.90 -19.86
CA ILE A 688 12.90 21.92 -20.02
C ILE A 688 13.46 23.34 -19.85
N GLN A 689 13.15 24.21 -20.82
CA GLN A 689 13.60 25.60 -20.90
C GLN A 689 12.78 26.53 -19.98
N ARG A 690 12.83 26.35 -18.65
CA ARG A 690 11.87 27.01 -17.73
C ARG A 690 12.20 28.47 -17.40
N ARG A 691 13.43 28.75 -16.96
CA ARG A 691 13.89 30.08 -16.48
C ARG A 691 15.12 30.59 -17.23
N SER A 692 15.33 30.08 -18.44
CA SER A 692 16.46 30.44 -19.27
C SER A 692 16.02 30.74 -20.69
N CYS A 693 16.88 31.38 -21.48
CA CYS A 693 16.66 31.51 -22.91
C CYS A 693 16.99 30.19 -23.63
N LEU A 694 16.46 30.06 -24.85
CA LEU A 694 16.64 28.86 -25.67
C LEU A 694 18.12 28.63 -26.05
N ASN A 695 18.92 29.69 -26.17
CA ASN A 695 20.36 29.59 -26.38
C ASN A 695 21.05 28.90 -25.19
N CYS A 696 20.90 29.42 -23.96
CA CYS A 696 21.52 28.82 -22.78
C CYS A 696 21.05 27.37 -22.57
N THR A 697 19.75 27.09 -22.78
CA THR A 697 19.26 25.70 -22.70
C THR A 697 19.89 24.80 -23.76
N TYR A 698 20.09 25.29 -24.99
CA TYR A 698 20.76 24.52 -26.04
C TYR A 698 22.21 24.20 -25.67
N ASP A 699 22.95 25.17 -25.14
CA ASP A 699 24.35 24.96 -24.73
C ASP A 699 24.46 23.93 -23.60
N GLU A 700 23.49 23.92 -22.68
CA GLU A 700 23.38 22.89 -21.65
C GLU A 700 22.95 21.54 -22.22
N ALA A 701 22.10 21.56 -23.25
CA ALA A 701 21.58 20.38 -23.93
C ALA A 701 22.65 19.66 -24.76
N ASP A 702 23.58 20.42 -25.35
CA ASP A 702 24.49 19.90 -26.36
C ASP A 702 25.40 18.76 -25.86
N GLY A 703 25.50 17.71 -26.66
CA GLY A 703 26.20 16.46 -26.32
C GLY A 703 25.60 15.63 -25.18
N LYS A 704 24.55 16.12 -24.52
CA LYS A 704 24.05 15.60 -23.24
C LYS A 704 22.58 15.17 -23.28
N PHE A 705 21.76 15.91 -24.00
CA PHE A 705 20.33 15.70 -24.13
C PHE A 705 19.95 15.54 -25.59
N LYS A 706 18.83 14.86 -25.82
CA LYS A 706 18.30 14.64 -27.18
C LYS A 706 17.08 15.50 -27.47
N MET A 707 16.53 16.12 -26.43
CA MET A 707 15.27 16.85 -26.51
C MET A 707 15.26 18.03 -25.53
N ILE A 708 14.82 19.18 -26.04
CA ILE A 708 14.51 20.40 -25.30
C ILE A 708 12.99 20.60 -25.39
N ILE A 709 12.32 20.73 -24.26
CA ILE A 709 10.91 21.13 -24.18
C ILE A 709 10.87 22.64 -23.88
N VAL A 710 10.16 23.40 -24.72
CA VAL A 710 10.08 24.86 -24.59
C VAL A 710 9.17 25.25 -23.42
N GLY A 711 9.76 25.96 -22.45
CA GLY A 711 9.14 26.36 -21.19
C GLY A 711 8.05 27.42 -21.28
#